data_AF-A0A847Z2Y8-F1
#
_entry.id   AF-A0A847Z2Y8-F1
#
_cell.length_a   1.000
_cell.length_b   1.000
_cell.length_c   1.000
_cell.angle_alpha   90.00
_cell.angle_beta   90.00
_cell.angle_gamma   90.00
#
_symmetry.space_group_name_H-M   'P 1'
#
loop_
_entity.id
_entity.type
_entity.pdbx_description
1 polymer ?
#
loop_
_entity_poly.entity_id
_entity_poly.type
_entity_poly.pdbx_seq_one_letter_code
_entity_poly.pdbx_strand_id
1 'polypeptide(L)'
;MPIPALKVKSPRSWEDKGRFSDSMIAQRRAAVGRREEIKKPLGGGYYRRRGEREKSYPRFFRKLLKLAGVGIIALVIFVLGALMYYSGKVPTREEMIIASQGSATKIYDRTGEHILYFLSGSEKRVWVPLDQIPEHVRWAVIAIEDDQFYEHHGFDFPALVKVALHEIFGIGPQRGGSTITQQLVKNAVLSPEKTYKRKLKELIFSYYLEKKFSKDEILELYFNVVPYGSTAYGVEAGAETYFGKKAQDLTVGEGAILAAMLQATTYYSPYGSHVEELMARQKFVLKKMRDLGYISEEQRAAAEGEKLEFKRLSQSVVAPHFTLYIKELLAEKYGEEMAEKGGLKVITTLDFDKQKIAEEAIAAGVERNEKKNGAHNASLVSINPKTGEVFAMVGSRDYFNEEYDGAVNVAMRPRQPGSSFKPIVYAASFLEGFSPETILFDTKTKFPTETGKIYEPNNYDGTEHGPVSIRKALAGSLNIPAVKTIYVVGINKVLDLAEKMGYTTLGDRSRFGLSLVLGGGEVKLVDHIKAFSVFANNGVKNDLQYILKVEDKGGEVLEEFKPEENKGEEVLDSQVAKQINSILSDNGSRAWIFGEKNYLTLPDRPVAAKTGTTNDFHDGWTMGYTPSLATGVWVGNNDNKAMTGKADGSIVAAPIWNEYMKRALEGTPVENFEQPENKPLPNKPMLNGQAADEVTVKIDKTTGKLATDLTPANLIEERKYRQGVHSILHYVTPGDILGPIPIEPSKDPAYAAFEEGVRLWAEKNNYINIENPPTELDDVHTEENRPSIEIISPKDGATFYEPNFEVSVESGARRGVDRVEYYIDNELIGTQKNYPFGFANYQLIGFENGEHFLKAIAYDDVGNSREMNIKIYINLPAGYAKPVSWIVPTDGKEFYVGQFPFNLKVKIDSYSLFSKIDFYSQKQGEESVWLGYKEVRGAEASLLLTELSGGDYNLYTVITGTNSRTIREDGIRIKVR
;
A
#
# COMPACT_ATOMS: atom_id res chain seq x y z
N MET A 1 -65.15 37.39 25.36
CA MET A 1 -65.21 38.86 25.46
C MET A 1 -64.97 39.44 24.07
N PRO A 2 -65.78 40.36 23.55
CA PRO A 2 -65.51 41.00 22.25
C PRO A 2 -65.03 42.46 22.37
N ILE A 3 -64.35 42.93 21.31
CA ILE A 3 -63.96 44.32 20.91
C ILE A 3 -62.49 44.69 21.26
N PRO A 4 -61.69 45.37 20.37
CA PRO A 4 -62.09 46.17 19.20
C PRO A 4 -61.50 45.81 17.82
N ALA A 5 -62.31 46.16 16.83
CA ALA A 5 -61.99 46.23 15.41
C ALA A 5 -60.89 47.26 15.11
N LEU A 6 -59.87 46.85 14.36
CA LEU A 6 -59.07 47.75 13.54
C LEU A 6 -59.66 47.75 12.11
N LYS A 7 -60.56 48.71 11.88
CA LYS A 7 -60.88 49.21 10.56
C LYS A 7 -59.64 49.94 10.03
N VAL A 8 -58.95 49.36 9.05
CA VAL A 8 -58.20 50.17 8.07
C VAL A 8 -58.99 50.12 6.78
N LYS A 9 -59.60 51.26 6.45
CA LYS A 9 -60.23 51.51 5.15
C LYS A 9 -59.16 51.31 4.09
N SER A 10 -59.36 50.41 3.12
CA SER A 10 -58.60 50.49 1.87
C SER A 10 -59.00 51.80 1.19
N PRO A 11 -58.09 52.75 0.94
CA PRO A 11 -58.37 53.80 -0.01
C PRO A 11 -58.48 53.13 -1.37
N ARG A 12 -59.68 53.13 -1.96
CA ARG A 12 -59.83 53.01 -3.39
C ARG A 12 -59.09 54.20 -4.02
N SER A 13 -57.86 53.98 -4.46
CA SER A 13 -57.07 54.96 -5.22
C SER A 13 -56.35 54.30 -6.39
N TRP A 14 -57.01 53.35 -7.08
CA TRP A 14 -56.52 52.82 -8.36
C TRP A 14 -57.04 53.62 -9.56
N GLU A 15 -57.79 54.70 -9.33
CA GLU A 15 -58.00 55.74 -10.33
C GLU A 15 -57.14 56.94 -9.97
N ASP A 16 -56.11 57.12 -10.81
CA ASP A 16 -55.37 58.34 -11.09
C ASP A 16 -53.93 58.47 -10.51
N LYS A 17 -53.00 58.47 -11.48
CA LYS A 17 -51.59 58.90 -11.49
C LYS A 17 -50.52 57.91 -10.98
N GLY A 18 -50.13 57.05 -11.91
CA GLY A 18 -48.83 57.18 -12.58
C GLY A 18 -47.61 56.71 -11.79
N ARG A 19 -47.33 55.40 -11.86
CA ARG A 19 -45.97 54.87 -12.03
C ARG A 19 -46.04 53.37 -12.38
N PHE A 20 -45.20 52.99 -13.35
CA PHE A 20 -44.92 51.65 -13.88
C PHE A 20 -45.96 51.03 -14.83
N SER A 21 -45.72 51.16 -16.14
CA SER A 21 -45.80 50.01 -17.08
C SER A 21 -45.31 50.28 -18.52
N ASP A 22 -45.11 51.50 -19.03
CA ASP A 22 -44.76 51.66 -20.46
C ASP A 22 -43.27 51.92 -20.81
N SER A 23 -42.46 52.51 -19.93
CA SER A 23 -41.08 52.90 -20.32
C SER A 23 -40.07 51.75 -20.35
N MET A 24 -40.21 50.74 -19.47
CA MET A 24 -39.33 49.56 -19.47
C MET A 24 -39.71 48.54 -20.54
N ILE A 25 -41.01 48.41 -20.88
CA ILE A 25 -41.47 47.61 -22.01
C ILE A 25 -40.99 48.23 -23.33
N ALA A 26 -40.93 49.56 -23.41
CA ALA A 26 -40.35 50.28 -24.55
C ALA A 26 -38.82 50.11 -24.66
N GLN A 27 -38.08 50.10 -23.54
CA GLN A 27 -36.63 49.83 -23.55
C GLN A 27 -36.29 48.40 -24.00
N ARG A 28 -37.12 47.40 -23.63
CA ARG A 28 -36.98 46.02 -24.12
C ARG A 28 -37.24 45.87 -25.63
N ARG A 29 -38.13 46.69 -26.21
CA ARG A 29 -38.35 46.73 -27.67
C ARG A 29 -37.21 47.44 -28.43
N ALA A 30 -36.52 48.39 -27.81
CA ALA A 30 -35.39 49.10 -28.41
C ALA A 30 -34.09 48.28 -28.48
N ALA A 31 -33.90 47.29 -27.59
CA ALA A 31 -32.68 46.49 -27.51
C ALA A 31 -32.59 45.29 -28.48
N VAL A 32 -33.72 44.87 -29.09
CA VAL A 32 -33.78 43.68 -29.99
C VAL A 32 -33.66 44.06 -31.48
N GLY A 33 -33.53 45.35 -31.80
CA GLY A 33 -33.44 45.84 -33.18
C GLY A 33 -32.02 46.20 -33.62
N ARG A 34 -31.12 45.23 -33.80
CA ARG A 34 -29.92 45.39 -34.63
C ARG A 34 -29.47 44.04 -35.19
N ARG A 35 -30.07 43.66 -36.34
CA ARG A 35 -29.52 42.62 -37.22
C ARG A 35 -28.46 43.28 -38.10
N GLU A 36 -27.24 42.76 -38.03
CA GLU A 36 -26.16 43.11 -38.95
C GLU A 36 -26.53 42.75 -40.39
N GLU A 37 -26.25 43.69 -41.30
CA GLU A 37 -26.34 43.52 -42.75
C GLU A 37 -25.29 42.52 -43.23
N ILE A 38 -25.76 41.35 -43.68
CA ILE A 38 -24.93 40.41 -44.44
C ILE A 38 -24.84 40.90 -45.89
N LYS A 39 -23.61 41.18 -46.32
CA LYS A 39 -23.23 41.54 -47.69
C LYS A 39 -23.70 40.50 -48.71
N LYS A 40 -24.33 40.99 -49.77
CA LYS A 40 -24.60 40.25 -51.01
C LYS A 40 -23.30 39.95 -51.78
N PRO A 41 -23.22 38.79 -52.44
CA PRO A 41 -22.65 38.69 -53.78
C PRO A 41 -23.75 38.61 -54.84
N LEU A 42 -23.43 39.19 -56.00
CA LEU A 42 -24.23 39.27 -57.22
C LEU A 42 -24.13 37.99 -58.06
N GLY A 43 -25.17 37.75 -58.88
CA GLY A 43 -25.16 36.87 -60.06
C GLY A 43 -25.75 35.48 -59.78
N GLY A 44 -26.64 34.90 -60.57
CA GLY A 44 -27.23 35.24 -61.86
C GLY A 44 -28.48 34.38 -62.05
N GLY A 45 -29.34 34.78 -63.00
CA GLY A 45 -30.71 34.28 -63.14
C GLY A 45 -30.85 32.80 -63.53
N TYR A 46 -32.07 32.28 -63.39
CA TYR A 46 -32.89 31.75 -64.50
C TYR A 46 -34.22 31.23 -63.91
N TYR A 47 -35.33 31.81 -64.34
CA TYR A 47 -36.66 31.24 -64.17
C TYR A 47 -36.80 30.02 -65.10
N ARG A 48 -37.19 28.84 -64.56
CA ARG A 48 -38.06 27.90 -65.30
C ARG A 48 -38.81 26.90 -64.41
N ARG A 49 -40.14 27.08 -64.44
CA ARG A 49 -41.25 26.10 -64.47
C ARG A 49 -41.15 24.76 -63.69
N ARG A 50 -42.04 24.66 -62.70
CA ARG A 50 -43.20 23.74 -62.63
C ARG A 50 -42.95 22.27 -63.02
N GLY A 51 -42.94 21.41 -62.01
CA GLY A 51 -43.20 19.98 -62.11
C GLY A 51 -43.91 19.50 -60.83
N GLU A 52 -45.21 19.26 -60.93
CA GLU A 52 -46.04 18.64 -59.89
C GLU A 52 -45.52 17.24 -59.56
N ARG A 53 -45.27 16.97 -58.27
CA ARG A 53 -45.18 15.62 -57.72
C ARG A 53 -45.93 15.60 -56.40
N GLU A 54 -47.15 15.08 -56.43
CA GLU A 54 -47.86 14.65 -55.23
C GLU A 54 -47.00 13.61 -54.49
N LYS A 55 -46.45 14.00 -53.33
CA LYS A 55 -45.88 13.04 -52.40
C LYS A 55 -47.01 12.44 -51.56
N SER A 56 -47.43 11.24 -51.95
CA SER A 56 -48.27 10.36 -51.13
C SER A 56 -47.55 10.04 -49.82
N TYR A 57 -48.04 10.58 -48.71
CA TYR A 57 -47.59 10.19 -47.36
C TYR A 57 -48.18 8.80 -47.01
N PRO A 58 -47.37 7.83 -46.55
CA PRO A 58 -47.85 6.49 -46.28
C PRO A 58 -48.94 6.50 -45.20
N ARG A 59 -50.03 5.74 -45.43
CA ARG A 59 -51.23 5.65 -44.57
C ARG A 59 -50.93 5.37 -43.08
N PHE A 60 -49.75 4.84 -42.77
CA PHE A 60 -49.24 4.64 -41.42
C PHE A 60 -49.04 5.96 -40.63
N PHE A 61 -48.53 7.01 -41.28
CA PHE A 61 -48.28 8.31 -40.64
C PHE A 61 -49.57 9.04 -40.26
N ARG A 62 -50.63 8.89 -41.08
CA ARG A 62 -51.98 9.39 -40.75
C ARG A 62 -52.63 8.64 -39.59
N LYS A 63 -52.38 7.33 -39.44
CA LYS A 63 -52.85 6.55 -38.27
C LYS A 63 -52.09 6.96 -37.01
N LEU A 64 -50.78 7.20 -37.11
CA LEU A 64 -49.95 7.68 -36.01
C LEU A 64 -50.37 9.09 -35.56
N LEU A 65 -50.63 10.02 -36.49
CA LEU A 65 -51.14 11.36 -36.20
C LEU A 65 -52.55 11.34 -35.57
N LYS A 66 -53.42 10.41 -36.00
CA LYS A 66 -54.74 10.22 -35.38
C LYS A 66 -54.64 9.63 -33.98
N LEU A 67 -53.77 8.65 -33.76
CA LEU A 67 -53.50 8.07 -32.44
C LEU A 67 -52.86 9.10 -31.49
N ALA A 68 -51.93 9.91 -31.99
CA ALA A 68 -51.36 11.04 -31.26
C ALA A 68 -52.43 12.08 -30.93
N GLY A 69 -53.32 12.40 -31.88
CA GLY A 69 -54.45 13.30 -31.65
C GLY A 69 -55.43 12.78 -30.59
N VAL A 70 -55.78 11.50 -30.62
CA VAL A 70 -56.62 10.86 -29.60
C VAL A 70 -55.91 10.83 -28.25
N GLY A 71 -54.60 10.53 -28.22
CA GLY A 71 -53.77 10.58 -27.01
C GLY A 71 -53.71 11.98 -26.39
N ILE A 72 -53.58 13.02 -27.21
CA ILE A 72 -53.62 14.42 -26.75
C ILE A 72 -54.98 14.77 -26.18
N ILE A 73 -56.08 14.37 -26.84
CA ILE A 73 -57.44 14.62 -26.34
C ILE A 73 -57.67 13.89 -25.01
N ALA A 74 -57.25 12.63 -24.89
CA ALA A 74 -57.32 11.87 -23.65
C ALA A 74 -56.49 12.52 -22.53
N LEU A 75 -55.28 13.01 -22.85
CA LEU A 75 -54.44 13.76 -21.92
C LEU A 75 -55.11 15.06 -21.47
N VAL A 76 -55.71 15.82 -22.39
CA VAL A 76 -56.45 17.05 -22.07
C VAL A 76 -57.64 16.75 -21.17
N ILE A 77 -58.42 15.70 -21.45
CA ILE A 77 -59.54 15.28 -20.60
C ILE A 77 -59.04 14.84 -19.22
N PHE A 78 -57.93 14.09 -19.17
CA PHE A 78 -57.32 13.67 -17.90
C PHE A 78 -56.83 14.86 -17.08
N VAL A 79 -56.14 15.81 -17.70
CA VAL A 79 -55.66 17.04 -17.04
C VAL A 79 -56.84 17.90 -16.57
N LEU A 80 -57.90 18.06 -17.38
CA LEU A 80 -59.12 18.77 -16.99
C LEU A 80 -59.87 18.07 -15.84
N GLY A 81 -59.94 16.74 -15.86
CA GLY A 81 -60.51 15.93 -14.79
C GLY A 81 -59.71 16.05 -13.48
N ALA A 82 -58.37 16.02 -13.58
CA ALA A 82 -57.48 16.25 -12.45
C ALA A 82 -57.63 17.69 -11.90
N LEU A 83 -57.67 18.70 -12.77
CA LEU A 83 -57.92 20.10 -12.39
C LEU A 83 -59.25 20.24 -11.64
N MET A 84 -60.34 19.66 -12.17
CA MET A 84 -61.64 19.66 -11.48
C MET A 84 -61.59 18.97 -10.12
N TYR A 85 -60.95 17.80 -10.02
CA TYR A 85 -60.83 17.05 -8.77
C TYR A 85 -60.03 17.78 -7.68
N TYR A 86 -59.00 18.55 -8.07
CA TYR A 86 -58.15 19.30 -7.14
C TYR A 86 -58.56 20.76 -6.92
N SER A 87 -59.53 21.29 -7.70
CA SER A 87 -59.97 22.69 -7.66
C SER A 87 -60.48 23.18 -6.29
N GLY A 88 -61.04 22.29 -5.48
CA GLY A 88 -61.53 22.59 -4.12
C GLY A 88 -60.55 22.25 -2.99
N LYS A 89 -59.31 21.82 -3.30
CA LYS A 89 -58.32 21.31 -2.33
C LYS A 89 -57.07 22.19 -2.20
N VAL A 90 -57.13 23.43 -2.69
CA VAL A 90 -56.02 24.40 -2.61
C VAL A 90 -56.03 25.02 -1.20
N PRO A 91 -54.94 24.89 -0.41
CA PRO A 91 -54.97 25.32 0.97
C PRO A 91 -55.12 26.85 1.12
N THR A 92 -55.63 27.29 2.28
CA THR A 92 -55.62 28.72 2.67
C THR A 92 -54.21 29.20 3.04
N ARG A 93 -54.03 30.53 3.19
CA ARG A 93 -52.76 31.11 3.65
C ARG A 93 -52.33 30.49 4.98
N GLU A 94 -53.25 30.36 5.94
CA GLU A 94 -52.96 29.71 7.22
C GLU A 94 -52.63 28.22 7.07
N GLU A 95 -53.36 27.49 6.23
CA GLU A 95 -53.12 26.06 6.01
C GLU A 95 -51.76 25.77 5.34
N MET A 96 -51.28 26.64 4.44
CA MET A 96 -49.93 26.53 3.86
C MET A 96 -48.82 26.79 4.88
N ILE A 97 -49.08 27.69 5.84
CA ILE A 97 -48.16 27.98 6.94
C ILE A 97 -48.12 26.80 7.92
N ILE A 98 -49.27 26.18 8.20
CA ILE A 98 -49.35 25.00 9.08
C ILE A 98 -48.78 23.75 8.39
N ALA A 99 -49.11 23.50 7.13
CA ALA A 99 -48.66 22.33 6.39
C ALA A 99 -47.14 22.32 6.11
N SER A 100 -46.49 23.49 6.14
CA SER A 100 -45.03 23.59 6.06
C SER A 100 -44.31 23.29 7.38
N GLN A 101 -45.02 23.00 8.47
CA GLN A 101 -44.45 22.55 9.76
C GLN A 101 -44.02 21.09 9.62
N GLY A 102 -42.80 20.88 9.10
CA GLY A 102 -42.17 19.57 9.03
C GLY A 102 -41.81 19.03 10.42
N SER A 103 -41.46 17.75 10.49
CA SER A 103 -40.84 17.19 11.70
C SER A 103 -39.32 17.33 11.60
N ALA A 104 -38.69 17.76 12.68
CA ALA A 104 -37.24 17.91 12.75
C ALA A 104 -36.51 16.58 12.58
N THR A 105 -35.58 16.51 11.63
CA THR A 105 -34.61 15.41 11.54
C THR A 105 -33.70 15.38 12.77
N LYS A 106 -33.45 14.18 13.30
CA LYS A 106 -32.58 13.91 14.44
C LYS A 106 -31.46 12.98 14.01
N ILE A 107 -30.23 13.36 14.33
CA ILE A 107 -29.03 12.56 14.04
C ILE A 107 -28.44 12.10 15.37
N TYR A 108 -28.25 10.80 15.50
CA TYR A 108 -27.73 10.13 16.68
C TYR A 108 -26.37 9.51 16.39
N ASP A 109 -25.60 9.27 17.44
CA ASP A 109 -24.44 8.39 17.42
C ASP A 109 -24.87 6.94 17.11
N ARG A 110 -23.88 6.04 17.06
CA ARG A 110 -24.12 4.63 16.77
C ARG A 110 -24.99 3.89 17.77
N THR A 111 -25.02 4.33 19.03
CA THR A 111 -25.84 3.68 20.06
C THR A 111 -27.31 4.08 19.96
N GLY A 112 -27.59 5.24 19.35
CA GLY A 112 -28.92 5.85 19.33
C GLY A 112 -29.24 6.63 20.61
N GLU A 113 -28.30 6.74 21.55
CA GLU A 113 -28.48 7.42 22.83
C GLU A 113 -28.01 8.88 22.76
N HIS A 114 -26.88 9.14 22.12
CA HIS A 114 -26.31 10.48 22.03
C HIS A 114 -26.84 11.19 20.79
N ILE A 115 -27.56 12.29 21.02
CA ILE A 115 -28.00 13.18 19.97
C ILE A 115 -26.81 14.01 19.50
N LEU A 116 -26.41 13.83 18.24
CA LEU A 116 -25.37 14.63 17.59
C LEU A 116 -25.92 15.93 17.02
N TYR A 117 -27.16 15.83 16.51
CA TYR A 117 -27.90 16.94 15.96
C TYR A 117 -29.36 16.81 16.36
N PHE A 118 -29.87 17.84 17.05
CA PHE A 118 -31.29 17.98 17.28
C PHE A 118 -31.71 19.42 17.08
N LEU A 119 -32.73 19.58 16.25
CA LEU A 119 -33.37 20.86 16.00
C LEU A 119 -34.33 21.17 17.16
N SER A 120 -33.80 21.46 18.35
CA SER A 120 -34.59 22.04 19.44
C SER A 120 -34.73 23.55 19.24
N GLY A 121 -35.58 23.93 18.30
CA GLY A 121 -35.99 25.31 18.12
C GLY A 121 -37.35 25.30 17.46
N SER A 122 -38.37 25.81 18.15
CA SER A 122 -39.60 26.24 17.48
C SER A 122 -39.19 27.10 16.28
N GLU A 123 -39.58 26.71 15.07
CA GLU A 123 -39.23 27.42 13.84
C GLU A 123 -39.37 28.93 14.06
N LYS A 124 -38.27 29.67 13.98
CA LYS A 124 -38.29 31.14 14.10
C LYS A 124 -38.84 31.73 12.80
N ARG A 125 -40.13 31.57 12.54
CA ARG A 125 -40.78 32.22 11.39
C ARG A 125 -41.27 33.58 11.82
N VAL A 126 -40.49 34.60 11.50
CA VAL A 126 -40.92 36.00 11.64
C VAL A 126 -41.47 36.42 10.29
N TRP A 127 -42.79 36.66 10.23
CA TRP A 127 -43.44 37.11 9.01
C TRP A 127 -43.00 38.53 8.66
N VAL A 128 -42.55 38.73 7.43
CA VAL A 128 -42.16 40.04 6.91
C VAL A 128 -42.95 40.37 5.63
N PRO A 129 -43.71 41.48 5.62
CA PRO A 129 -44.38 41.99 4.42
C PRO A 129 -43.39 42.26 3.27
N LEU A 130 -43.82 42.06 2.02
CA LEU A 130 -42.93 42.18 0.85
C LEU A 130 -42.32 43.58 0.68
N ASP A 131 -43.00 44.63 1.13
CA ASP A 131 -42.53 46.02 1.07
C ASP A 131 -41.41 46.33 2.09
N GLN A 132 -41.24 45.47 3.10
CA GLN A 132 -40.12 45.54 4.05
C GLN A 132 -38.91 44.72 3.60
N ILE A 133 -39.03 43.95 2.51
CA ILE A 133 -37.90 43.22 1.92
C ILE A 133 -37.23 44.13 0.88
N PRO A 134 -35.90 44.40 0.99
CA PRO A 134 -35.22 45.31 0.08
C PRO A 134 -35.30 44.85 -1.38
N GLU A 135 -35.37 45.81 -2.31
CA GLU A 135 -35.55 45.49 -3.72
C GLU A 135 -34.46 44.59 -4.28
N HIS A 136 -33.20 44.82 -3.88
CA HIS A 136 -32.07 43.99 -4.30
C HIS A 136 -32.16 42.55 -3.81
N VAL A 137 -32.74 42.28 -2.63
CA VAL A 137 -32.97 40.91 -2.14
C VAL A 137 -34.07 40.25 -2.97
N ARG A 138 -35.14 40.98 -3.28
CA ARG A 138 -36.23 40.49 -4.16
C ARG A 138 -35.69 40.14 -5.54
N TRP A 139 -34.89 41.02 -6.13
CA TRP A 139 -34.27 40.82 -7.44
C TRP A 139 -33.24 39.70 -7.46
N ALA A 140 -32.47 39.49 -6.38
CA ALA A 140 -31.49 38.41 -6.30
C ALA A 140 -32.18 37.04 -6.46
N VAL A 141 -33.28 36.82 -5.75
CA VAL A 141 -34.07 35.58 -5.86
C VAL A 141 -34.73 35.46 -7.22
N ILE A 142 -35.40 36.51 -7.72
CA ILE A 142 -36.03 36.48 -9.05
C ILE A 142 -35.00 36.18 -10.15
N ALA A 143 -33.82 36.81 -10.11
CA ALA A 143 -32.80 36.65 -11.13
C ALA A 143 -32.26 35.21 -11.26
N ILE A 144 -32.28 34.44 -10.17
CA ILE A 144 -31.70 33.08 -10.12
C ILE A 144 -32.76 31.98 -10.15
N GLU A 145 -33.90 32.18 -9.50
CA GLU A 145 -34.97 31.18 -9.40
C GLU A 145 -35.97 31.29 -10.57
N ASP A 146 -36.31 32.50 -11.02
CA ASP A 146 -37.38 32.72 -11.99
C ASP A 146 -37.31 34.10 -12.67
N ASP A 147 -36.42 34.26 -13.65
CA ASP A 147 -36.13 35.54 -14.33
C ASP A 147 -37.33 36.08 -15.15
N GLN A 148 -38.41 35.31 -15.26
CA GLN A 148 -39.65 35.64 -15.96
C GLN A 148 -40.87 35.60 -15.02
N PHE A 149 -40.66 35.64 -13.69
CA PHE A 149 -41.70 35.46 -12.69
C PHE A 149 -42.96 36.32 -12.94
N TYR A 150 -42.79 37.59 -13.29
CA TYR A 150 -43.91 38.51 -13.54
C TYR A 150 -44.58 38.34 -14.92
N GLU A 151 -44.01 37.54 -15.81
CA GLU A 151 -44.47 37.38 -17.20
C GLU A 151 -45.34 36.13 -17.41
N HIS A 152 -45.12 35.05 -16.64
CA HIS A 152 -45.88 33.81 -16.75
C HIS A 152 -47.02 33.69 -15.72
N HIS A 153 -47.92 32.71 -15.86
CA HIS A 153 -49.05 32.48 -14.95
C HIS A 153 -48.96 31.10 -14.26
N GLY A 154 -48.01 30.94 -13.33
CA GLY A 154 -47.79 29.73 -12.53
C GLY A 154 -46.71 28.77 -12.99
N PHE A 155 -46.59 28.52 -14.30
CA PHE A 155 -45.50 27.72 -14.86
C PHE A 155 -45.04 28.32 -16.20
N ASP A 156 -43.74 28.26 -16.47
CA ASP A 156 -43.15 28.72 -17.74
C ASP A 156 -43.18 27.59 -18.78
N PHE A 157 -44.18 27.62 -19.67
CA PHE A 157 -44.36 26.60 -20.71
C PHE A 157 -43.19 26.55 -21.72
N PRO A 158 -42.70 27.69 -22.26
CA PRO A 158 -41.45 27.71 -23.03
C PRO A 158 -40.25 27.07 -22.31
N ALA A 159 -40.04 27.33 -21.02
CA ALA A 159 -38.96 26.71 -20.26
C ALA A 159 -39.18 25.20 -20.09
N LEU A 160 -40.40 24.77 -19.77
CA LEU A 160 -40.75 23.36 -19.57
C LEU A 160 -40.55 22.52 -20.85
N VAL A 161 -40.90 23.09 -22.02
CA VAL A 161 -40.64 22.47 -23.33
C VAL A 161 -39.15 22.41 -23.63
N LYS A 162 -38.37 23.48 -23.35
CA LYS A 162 -36.91 23.48 -23.54
C LYS A 162 -36.22 22.43 -22.67
N VAL A 163 -36.64 22.29 -21.41
CA VAL A 163 -36.12 21.28 -20.48
C VAL A 163 -36.46 19.87 -20.96
N ALA A 164 -37.70 19.62 -21.39
CA ALA A 164 -38.09 18.32 -21.93
C ALA A 164 -37.34 17.97 -23.23
N LEU A 165 -37.10 18.96 -24.11
CA LEU A 165 -36.30 18.76 -25.32
C LEU A 165 -34.83 18.49 -24.99
N HIS A 166 -34.28 19.12 -23.95
CA HIS A 166 -32.93 18.83 -23.48
C HIS A 166 -32.83 17.42 -22.88
N GLU A 167 -33.77 17.01 -22.01
CA GLU A 167 -33.76 15.67 -21.42
C GLU A 167 -33.95 14.55 -22.45
N ILE A 168 -34.78 14.76 -23.47
CA ILE A 168 -35.09 13.73 -24.47
C ILE A 168 -34.09 13.73 -25.63
N PHE A 169 -33.61 14.90 -26.05
CA PHE A 169 -32.83 15.06 -27.29
C PHE A 169 -31.43 15.69 -27.07
N GLY A 170 -31.07 16.08 -25.85
CA GLY A 170 -29.78 16.72 -25.54
C GLY A 170 -29.62 18.13 -26.11
N ILE A 171 -30.73 18.80 -26.48
CA ILE A 171 -30.70 20.10 -27.17
C ILE A 171 -30.85 21.26 -26.18
N GLY A 172 -29.83 22.14 -26.11
CA GLY A 172 -29.86 23.41 -25.35
C GLY A 172 -29.12 23.37 -24.00
N PRO A 173 -28.99 24.50 -23.28
CA PRO A 173 -28.37 24.51 -21.95
C PRO A 173 -29.31 23.96 -20.86
N GLN A 174 -28.75 23.26 -19.87
CA GLN A 174 -29.47 22.74 -18.71
C GLN A 174 -30.00 23.91 -17.84
N ARG A 175 -31.33 24.10 -17.81
CA ARG A 175 -32.02 25.07 -16.94
C ARG A 175 -32.91 24.32 -15.94
N GLY A 176 -32.99 24.81 -14.71
CA GLY A 176 -34.00 24.38 -13.74
C GLY A 176 -35.39 24.77 -14.26
N GLY A 177 -36.32 23.80 -14.36
CA GLY A 177 -37.63 24.01 -14.98
C GLY A 177 -38.76 24.39 -14.01
N SER A 178 -38.48 24.75 -12.75
CA SER A 178 -39.51 25.05 -11.74
C SER A 178 -39.55 26.53 -11.36
N THR A 179 -40.72 27.17 -11.47
CA THR A 179 -40.98 28.58 -11.13
C THR A 179 -41.04 28.82 -9.62
N ILE A 180 -40.98 30.10 -9.19
CA ILE A 180 -41.17 30.48 -7.78
C ILE A 180 -42.51 29.95 -7.24
N THR A 181 -43.58 30.03 -8.03
CA THR A 181 -44.91 29.51 -7.66
C THR A 181 -44.90 28.00 -7.47
N GLN A 182 -44.18 27.26 -8.33
CA GLN A 182 -43.99 25.82 -8.19
C GLN A 182 -43.20 25.46 -6.94
N GLN A 183 -42.14 26.20 -6.66
CA GLN A 183 -41.34 25.99 -5.46
C GLN A 183 -42.11 26.33 -4.18
N LEU A 184 -42.93 27.39 -4.17
CA LEU A 184 -43.80 27.71 -3.04
C LEU A 184 -44.77 26.56 -2.75
N VAL A 185 -45.48 26.07 -3.77
CA VAL A 185 -46.40 24.92 -3.62
C VAL A 185 -45.65 23.67 -3.12
N LYS A 186 -44.48 23.41 -3.70
CA LYS A 186 -43.60 22.30 -3.30
C LYS A 186 -43.22 22.39 -1.82
N ASN A 187 -42.81 23.56 -1.34
CA ASN A 187 -42.33 23.78 0.03
C ASN A 187 -43.44 23.96 1.08
N ALA A 188 -44.63 24.41 0.67
CA ALA A 188 -45.71 24.83 1.56
C ALA A 188 -46.90 23.87 1.63
N VAL A 189 -47.15 23.08 0.58
CA VAL A 189 -48.40 22.34 0.41
C VAL A 189 -48.18 20.83 0.28
N LEU A 190 -47.08 20.42 -0.34
CA LEU A 190 -46.86 19.04 -0.73
C LEU A 190 -45.95 18.31 0.26
N SER A 191 -46.11 16.98 0.33
CA SER A 191 -45.16 16.16 1.07
C SER A 191 -43.77 16.20 0.40
N PRO A 192 -42.68 16.03 1.18
CA PRO A 192 -41.31 15.97 0.64
C PRO A 192 -41.07 14.83 -0.37
N GLU A 193 -41.95 13.83 -0.43
CA GLU A 193 -41.83 12.64 -1.27
C GLU A 193 -41.77 12.94 -2.77
N LYS A 194 -40.69 12.52 -3.44
CA LYS A 194 -40.51 12.74 -4.89
C LYS A 194 -41.28 11.71 -5.73
N THR A 195 -42.58 11.95 -5.97
CA THR A 195 -43.42 11.11 -6.87
C THR A 195 -43.97 11.87 -8.08
N TYR A 196 -44.24 11.18 -9.20
CA TYR A 196 -44.92 11.79 -10.37
C TYR A 196 -46.31 12.35 -10.02
N LYS A 197 -47.03 11.67 -9.11
CA LYS A 197 -48.30 12.14 -8.57
C LYS A 197 -48.14 13.47 -7.84
N ARG A 198 -47.06 13.63 -7.04
CA ARG A 198 -46.72 14.90 -6.41
C ARG A 198 -46.43 15.97 -7.45
N LYS A 199 -45.63 15.69 -8.48
CA LYS A 199 -45.28 16.70 -9.51
C LYS A 199 -46.50 17.19 -10.30
N LEU A 200 -47.47 16.32 -10.56
CA LEU A 200 -48.74 16.72 -11.17
C LEU A 200 -49.56 17.64 -10.23
N LYS A 201 -49.62 17.31 -8.93
CA LYS A 201 -50.28 18.17 -7.92
C LYS A 201 -49.60 19.54 -7.83
N GLU A 202 -48.27 19.58 -7.92
CA GLU A 202 -47.49 20.82 -7.94
C GLU A 202 -47.94 21.74 -9.09
N LEU A 203 -47.96 21.23 -10.33
CA LEU A 203 -48.42 21.99 -11.50
C LEU A 203 -49.85 22.53 -11.34
N ILE A 204 -50.76 21.69 -10.84
CA ILE A 204 -52.17 22.05 -10.65
C ILE A 204 -52.32 23.12 -9.56
N PHE A 205 -51.69 22.93 -8.41
CA PHE A 205 -51.77 23.88 -7.31
C PHE A 205 -51.08 25.20 -7.64
N SER A 206 -49.99 25.21 -8.41
CA SER A 206 -49.35 26.45 -8.86
C SER A 206 -50.27 27.29 -9.74
N TYR A 207 -51.00 26.65 -10.66
CA TYR A 207 -52.00 27.34 -11.48
C TYR A 207 -53.11 27.97 -10.62
N TYR A 208 -53.63 27.22 -9.65
CA TYR A 208 -54.67 27.75 -8.77
C TYR A 208 -54.18 28.84 -7.81
N LEU A 209 -52.92 28.74 -7.35
CA LEU A 209 -52.31 29.75 -6.51
C LEU A 209 -52.27 31.10 -7.24
N GLU A 210 -51.87 31.11 -8.51
CA GLU A 210 -51.79 32.31 -9.38
C GLU A 210 -53.14 32.88 -9.80
N LYS A 211 -54.22 32.09 -9.72
CA LYS A 211 -55.58 32.62 -9.87
C LYS A 211 -56.11 33.26 -8.60
N LYS A 212 -55.61 32.84 -7.43
CA LYS A 212 -56.12 33.25 -6.12
C LYS A 212 -55.34 34.39 -5.51
N PHE A 213 -54.03 34.45 -5.76
CA PHE A 213 -53.11 35.45 -5.23
C PHE A 213 -52.43 36.22 -6.37
N SER A 214 -52.16 37.50 -6.15
CA SER A 214 -51.34 38.32 -7.03
C SER A 214 -49.86 37.88 -7.00
N LYS A 215 -49.07 38.31 -8.00
CA LYS A 215 -47.64 37.99 -8.07
C LYS A 215 -46.87 38.44 -6.83
N ASP A 216 -47.17 39.62 -6.32
CA ASP A 216 -46.54 40.14 -5.11
C ASP A 216 -46.94 39.34 -3.87
N GLU A 217 -48.20 38.92 -3.74
CA GLU A 217 -48.63 38.04 -2.65
C GLU A 217 -47.97 36.65 -2.72
N ILE A 218 -47.75 36.11 -3.92
CA ILE A 218 -47.02 34.84 -4.11
C ILE A 218 -45.56 34.99 -3.72
N LEU A 219 -44.92 36.10 -4.14
CA LEU A 219 -43.54 36.38 -3.80
C LEU A 219 -43.36 36.60 -2.30
N GLU A 220 -44.29 37.32 -1.66
CA GLU A 220 -44.36 37.48 -0.20
C GLU A 220 -44.45 36.12 0.51
N LEU A 221 -45.37 35.26 0.07
CA LEU A 221 -45.51 33.92 0.62
C LEU A 221 -44.24 33.08 0.44
N TYR A 222 -43.62 33.14 -0.74
CA TYR A 222 -42.37 32.45 -1.02
C TYR A 222 -41.26 32.86 -0.06
N PHE A 223 -41.03 34.16 0.09
CA PHE A 223 -40.02 34.70 1.00
C PHE A 223 -40.25 34.35 2.46
N ASN A 224 -41.47 34.01 2.87
CA ASN A 224 -41.78 33.66 4.26
C ASN A 224 -41.86 32.14 4.52
N VAL A 225 -41.78 31.30 3.48
CA VAL A 225 -41.95 29.83 3.58
C VAL A 225 -40.74 29.04 3.11
N VAL A 226 -39.96 29.59 2.17
CA VAL A 226 -38.80 28.88 1.61
C VAL A 226 -37.75 28.60 2.69
N PRO A 227 -37.15 27.39 2.71
CA PRO A 227 -36.02 27.09 3.59
C PRO A 227 -34.77 27.83 3.12
N TYR A 228 -34.04 28.41 4.07
CA TYR A 228 -32.68 28.90 3.88
C TYR A 228 -31.65 27.98 4.57
N GLY A 229 -32.04 26.79 5.02
CA GLY A 229 -31.19 25.87 5.78
C GLY A 229 -31.12 26.19 7.28
N SER A 230 -30.50 25.31 8.07
CA SER A 230 -30.25 25.52 9.52
C SER A 230 -31.46 26.02 10.32
N THR A 231 -32.66 25.45 10.09
CA THR A 231 -33.97 25.85 10.66
C THR A 231 -34.51 27.23 10.28
N ALA A 232 -33.80 27.99 9.44
CA ALA A 232 -34.23 29.30 8.97
C ALA A 232 -35.29 29.16 7.88
N TYR A 233 -36.55 29.39 8.25
CA TYR A 233 -37.67 29.41 7.32
C TYR A 233 -38.13 30.83 7.07
N GLY A 234 -38.04 31.23 5.81
CA GLY A 234 -38.26 32.59 5.38
C GLY A 234 -37.05 33.50 5.55
N VAL A 235 -37.05 34.59 4.79
CA VAL A 235 -35.89 35.47 4.57
C VAL A 235 -35.48 36.22 5.82
N GLU A 236 -36.43 36.57 6.70
CA GLU A 236 -36.14 37.20 7.99
C GLU A 236 -35.39 36.24 8.90
N ALA A 237 -35.84 34.99 8.97
CA ALA A 237 -35.15 33.94 9.71
C ALA A 237 -33.76 33.67 9.13
N GLY A 238 -33.63 33.67 7.79
CA GLY A 238 -32.35 33.55 7.09
C GLY A 238 -31.39 34.68 7.44
N ALA A 239 -31.86 35.92 7.38
CA ALA A 239 -31.09 37.10 7.74
C ALA A 239 -30.62 37.06 9.21
N GLU A 240 -31.50 36.68 10.15
CA GLU A 240 -31.18 36.59 11.57
C GLU A 240 -30.21 35.43 11.86
N THR A 241 -30.36 34.32 11.14
CA THR A 241 -29.55 33.10 11.33
C THR A 241 -28.14 33.30 10.82
N TYR A 242 -27.98 33.80 9.58
CA TYR A 242 -26.68 33.88 8.94
C TYR A 242 -25.97 35.20 9.14
N PHE A 243 -26.68 36.31 9.33
CA PHE A 243 -26.07 37.64 9.46
C PHE A 243 -26.41 38.34 10.79
N GLY A 244 -27.36 37.81 11.58
CA GLY A 244 -27.83 38.48 12.79
C GLY A 244 -28.55 39.80 12.54
N LYS A 245 -29.04 40.02 11.32
CA LYS A 245 -29.72 41.23 10.85
C LYS A 245 -31.19 40.96 10.58
N LYS A 246 -31.98 42.03 10.46
CA LYS A 246 -33.32 41.94 9.86
C LYS A 246 -33.20 41.90 8.33
N ALA A 247 -34.18 41.32 7.64
CA ALA A 247 -34.16 41.22 6.18
C ALA A 247 -34.11 42.59 5.50
N GLN A 248 -34.74 43.61 6.09
CA GLN A 248 -34.70 45.00 5.61
C GLN A 248 -33.28 45.63 5.59
N ASP A 249 -32.36 45.10 6.41
CA ASP A 249 -31.02 45.65 6.60
C ASP A 249 -29.95 44.89 5.81
N LEU A 250 -30.36 43.91 4.98
CA LEU A 250 -29.44 43.11 4.16
C LEU A 250 -28.80 43.97 3.07
N THR A 251 -27.51 43.77 2.84
CA THR A 251 -26.79 44.39 1.70
C THR A 251 -27.06 43.64 0.39
N VAL A 252 -26.55 44.17 -0.73
CA VAL A 252 -26.61 43.49 -2.04
C VAL A 252 -25.84 42.17 -1.99
N GLY A 253 -24.67 42.15 -1.35
CA GLY A 253 -23.86 40.95 -1.19
C GLY A 253 -24.55 39.88 -0.33
N GLU A 254 -25.12 40.27 0.81
CA GLU A 254 -25.84 39.38 1.72
C GLU A 254 -27.13 38.83 1.11
N GLY A 255 -27.89 39.67 0.40
CA GLY A 255 -29.07 39.24 -0.35
C GLY A 255 -28.75 38.22 -1.45
N ALA A 256 -27.61 38.41 -2.14
CA ALA A 256 -27.12 37.47 -3.14
C ALA A 256 -26.66 36.14 -2.53
N ILE A 257 -26.10 36.13 -1.31
CA ILE A 257 -25.83 34.88 -0.58
C ILE A 257 -27.13 34.14 -0.30
N LEU A 258 -28.10 34.78 0.34
CA LEU A 258 -29.37 34.10 0.67
C LEU A 258 -30.02 33.51 -0.58
N ALA A 259 -30.02 34.23 -1.69
CA ALA A 259 -30.50 33.72 -2.97
C ALA A 259 -29.66 32.54 -3.52
N ALA A 260 -28.33 32.58 -3.36
CA ALA A 260 -27.45 31.48 -3.80
C ALA A 260 -27.73 30.17 -3.05
N MET A 261 -28.06 30.26 -1.76
CA MET A 261 -28.31 29.11 -0.88
C MET A 261 -29.59 28.33 -1.24
N LEU A 262 -30.59 28.98 -1.83
CA LEU A 262 -31.91 28.37 -2.12
C LEU A 262 -31.86 27.14 -3.03
N GLN A 263 -30.84 27.06 -3.90
CA GLN A 263 -30.70 25.91 -4.80
C GLN A 263 -30.42 24.60 -4.04
N ALA A 264 -29.58 24.67 -3.00
CA ALA A 264 -29.13 23.53 -2.22
C ALA A 264 -28.67 24.02 -0.84
N THR A 265 -29.59 24.08 0.12
CA THR A 265 -29.41 24.75 1.42
C THR A 265 -28.41 24.04 2.33
N THR A 266 -28.24 22.73 2.18
CA THR A 266 -27.21 21.98 2.91
C THR A 266 -25.83 22.15 2.28
N TYR A 267 -25.74 22.04 0.95
CA TYR A 267 -24.48 22.17 0.19
C TYR A 267 -23.93 23.59 0.23
N TYR A 268 -24.73 24.59 -0.13
CA TYR A 268 -24.32 26.01 -0.14
C TYR A 268 -24.44 26.64 1.25
N SER A 269 -23.91 25.98 2.28
CA SER A 269 -23.93 26.50 3.64
C SER A 269 -22.65 27.30 3.95
N PRO A 270 -22.75 28.46 4.63
CA PRO A 270 -21.56 29.16 5.12
C PRO A 270 -20.85 28.41 6.26
N TYR A 271 -21.43 27.30 6.71
CA TYR A 271 -20.92 26.44 7.77
C TYR A 271 -20.38 25.09 7.24
N GLY A 272 -20.47 24.84 5.93
CA GLY A 272 -20.01 23.58 5.32
C GLY A 272 -18.58 23.65 4.79
N SER A 273 -18.17 22.58 4.08
CA SER A 273 -16.91 22.54 3.34
C SER A 273 -16.94 23.30 2.01
N HIS A 274 -18.12 23.77 1.57
CA HIS A 274 -18.37 24.34 0.25
C HIS A 274 -18.52 25.87 0.24
N VAL A 275 -17.84 26.55 1.16
CA VAL A 275 -17.89 28.01 1.28
C VAL A 275 -17.36 28.69 0.01
N GLU A 276 -16.30 28.14 -0.60
CA GLU A 276 -15.73 28.68 -1.84
C GLU A 276 -16.76 28.62 -3.00
N GLU A 277 -17.51 27.52 -3.10
CA GLU A 277 -18.57 27.32 -4.09
C GLU A 277 -19.79 28.19 -3.81
N LEU A 278 -20.15 28.40 -2.54
CA LEU A 278 -21.17 29.38 -2.14
C LEU A 278 -20.77 30.79 -2.60
N MET A 279 -19.52 31.20 -2.34
CA MET A 279 -19.02 32.51 -2.77
C MET A 279 -18.95 32.63 -4.30
N ALA A 280 -18.57 31.57 -5.01
CA ALA A 280 -18.61 31.54 -6.47
C ALA A 280 -20.05 31.68 -7.00
N ARG A 281 -21.02 31.05 -6.34
CA ARG A 281 -22.43 31.16 -6.70
C ARG A 281 -23.02 32.53 -6.37
N GLN A 282 -22.59 33.17 -5.28
CA GLN A 282 -22.96 34.55 -4.98
C GLN A 282 -22.51 35.51 -6.09
N LYS A 283 -21.27 35.39 -6.57
CA LYS A 283 -20.78 36.16 -7.73
C LYS A 283 -21.61 35.90 -8.98
N PHE A 284 -22.04 34.65 -9.19
CA PHE A 284 -22.95 34.32 -10.29
C PHE A 284 -24.31 35.00 -10.17
N VAL A 285 -24.91 35.03 -8.97
CA VAL A 285 -26.17 35.74 -8.70
C VAL A 285 -26.00 37.24 -8.97
N LEU A 286 -24.94 37.87 -8.45
CA LEU A 286 -24.64 39.29 -8.69
C LEU A 286 -24.47 39.61 -10.18
N LYS A 287 -23.76 38.74 -10.92
CA LYS A 287 -23.63 38.87 -12.38
C LYS A 287 -25.00 38.80 -13.07
N LYS A 288 -25.87 37.88 -12.66
CA LYS A 288 -27.23 37.76 -13.22
C LYS A 288 -28.10 38.97 -12.93
N MET A 289 -28.05 39.50 -11.71
CA MET A 289 -28.75 40.74 -11.36
C MET A 289 -28.28 41.91 -12.23
N ARG A 290 -26.97 42.01 -12.52
CA ARG A 290 -26.43 43.03 -13.42
C ARG A 290 -26.88 42.82 -14.87
N ASP A 291 -26.77 41.59 -15.39
CA ASP A 291 -27.19 41.25 -16.76
C ASP A 291 -28.67 41.57 -17.03
N LEU A 292 -29.52 41.44 -16.00
CA LEU A 292 -30.95 41.77 -16.05
C LEU A 292 -31.25 43.25 -15.77
N GLY A 293 -30.24 44.06 -15.43
CA GLY A 293 -30.37 45.48 -15.14
C GLY A 293 -30.95 45.83 -13.77
N TYR A 294 -30.96 44.88 -12.83
CA TYR A 294 -31.44 45.10 -11.46
C TYR A 294 -30.42 45.83 -10.57
N ILE A 295 -29.12 45.72 -10.90
CA ILE A 295 -28.04 46.46 -10.25
C ILE A 295 -27.08 47.04 -11.29
N SER A 296 -26.37 48.11 -10.92
CA SER A 296 -25.30 48.66 -11.75
C SER A 296 -24.01 47.84 -11.66
N GLU A 297 -23.08 48.09 -12.58
CA GLU A 297 -21.76 47.43 -12.54
C GLU A 297 -20.94 47.85 -11.31
N GLU A 298 -21.11 49.09 -10.85
CA GLU A 298 -20.49 49.61 -9.63
C GLU A 298 -21.06 48.91 -8.38
N GLN A 299 -22.38 48.71 -8.32
CA GLN A 299 -23.02 47.96 -7.23
C GLN A 299 -22.58 46.49 -7.22
N ARG A 300 -22.46 45.87 -8.41
CA ARG A 300 -21.91 44.51 -8.56
C ARG A 300 -20.50 44.44 -7.99
N ALA A 301 -19.61 45.33 -8.43
CA ALA A 301 -18.22 45.35 -7.98
C ALA A 301 -18.09 45.62 -6.47
N ALA A 302 -18.92 46.51 -5.91
CA ALA A 302 -18.95 46.78 -4.48
C ALA A 302 -19.40 45.57 -3.67
N ALA A 303 -20.44 44.85 -4.11
CA ALA A 303 -20.95 43.65 -3.45
C ALA A 303 -19.98 42.45 -3.58
N GLU A 304 -19.20 42.35 -4.65
CA GLU A 304 -18.15 41.33 -4.80
C GLU A 304 -16.92 41.60 -3.92
N GLY A 305 -16.65 42.87 -3.61
CA GLY A 305 -15.58 43.29 -2.70
C GLY A 305 -16.00 43.40 -1.24
N GLU A 306 -17.27 43.18 -0.92
CA GLU A 306 -17.80 43.22 0.44
C GLU A 306 -17.25 42.04 1.26
N LYS A 307 -16.68 42.35 2.43
CA LYS A 307 -16.30 41.31 3.40
C LYS A 307 -17.54 40.89 4.17
N LEU A 308 -18.09 39.72 3.82
CA LEU A 308 -19.27 39.16 4.48
C LEU A 308 -18.88 38.51 5.81
N GLU A 309 -19.63 38.82 6.87
CA GLU A 309 -19.44 38.24 8.20
C GLU A 309 -20.66 37.39 8.55
N PHE A 310 -20.45 36.09 8.73
CA PHE A 310 -21.50 35.15 9.11
C PHE A 310 -21.59 35.02 10.63
N LYS A 311 -22.81 35.02 11.16
CA LYS A 311 -23.07 34.75 12.58
C LYS A 311 -22.65 33.32 12.92
N ARG A 312 -22.09 33.13 14.11
CA ARG A 312 -21.70 31.79 14.60
C ARG A 312 -22.91 30.88 14.75
N LEU A 313 -22.77 29.62 14.31
CA LEU A 313 -23.72 28.56 14.63
C LEU A 313 -23.81 28.45 16.16
N SER A 314 -25.02 28.39 16.72
CA SER A 314 -25.18 28.11 18.16
C SER A 314 -24.59 26.73 18.49
N GLN A 315 -23.97 26.59 19.67
CA GLN A 315 -23.18 25.43 20.14
C GLN A 315 -23.95 24.09 20.27
N SER A 316 -25.07 23.89 19.58
CA SER A 316 -25.94 22.73 19.68
C SER A 316 -25.59 21.58 18.72
N VAL A 317 -24.43 21.61 18.04
CA VAL A 317 -24.00 20.56 17.11
C VAL A 317 -22.77 19.86 17.67
N VAL A 318 -22.91 18.56 17.97
CA VAL A 318 -21.80 17.68 18.36
C VAL A 318 -21.14 17.15 17.10
N ALA A 319 -19.81 17.01 17.11
CA ALA A 319 -19.03 16.50 15.99
C ALA A 319 -19.37 17.20 14.65
N PRO A 320 -19.31 18.54 14.59
CA PRO A 320 -19.92 19.32 13.51
C PRO A 320 -19.43 18.93 12.10
N HIS A 321 -18.14 18.63 11.94
CA HIS A 321 -17.57 18.15 10.66
C HIS A 321 -18.25 16.88 10.14
N PHE A 322 -18.49 15.91 11.03
CA PHE A 322 -19.18 14.67 10.69
C PHE A 322 -20.68 14.92 10.48
N THR A 323 -21.31 15.57 11.44
CA THR A 323 -22.77 15.75 11.50
C THR A 323 -23.30 16.58 10.33
N LEU A 324 -22.61 17.64 9.92
CA LEU A 324 -23.02 18.44 8.76
C LEU A 324 -22.79 17.68 7.45
N TYR A 325 -21.76 16.86 7.37
CA TYR A 325 -21.56 15.96 6.24
C TYR A 325 -22.67 14.90 6.12
N ILE A 326 -23.17 14.35 7.24
CA ILE A 326 -24.35 13.48 7.25
C ILE A 326 -25.57 14.20 6.63
N LYS A 327 -25.76 15.49 6.94
CA LYS A 327 -26.88 16.24 6.35
C LYS A 327 -26.75 16.38 4.84
N GLU A 328 -25.55 16.65 4.34
CA GLU A 328 -25.29 16.71 2.90
C GLU A 328 -25.57 15.35 2.24
N LEU A 329 -25.13 14.23 2.84
CA LEU A 329 -25.43 12.88 2.36
C LEU A 329 -26.93 12.59 2.31
N LEU A 330 -27.68 12.97 3.35
CA LEU A 330 -29.14 12.82 3.39
C LEU A 330 -29.82 13.68 2.31
N ALA A 331 -29.33 14.90 2.09
CA ALA A 331 -29.87 15.80 1.08
C ALA A 331 -29.57 15.30 -0.35
N GLU A 332 -28.39 14.75 -0.59
CA GLU A 332 -28.04 14.11 -1.86
C GLU A 332 -28.95 12.91 -2.15
N LYS A 333 -29.13 12.03 -1.15
CA LYS A 333 -29.89 10.78 -1.31
C LYS A 333 -31.41 10.97 -1.34
N TYR A 334 -31.95 11.76 -0.41
CA TYR A 334 -33.40 11.91 -0.22
C TYR A 334 -33.94 13.26 -0.72
N GLY A 335 -33.07 14.22 -1.00
CA GLY A 335 -33.41 15.61 -1.33
C GLY A 335 -33.44 16.53 -0.10
N GLU A 336 -33.14 17.80 -0.32
CA GLU A 336 -33.12 18.86 0.71
C GLU A 336 -34.37 18.87 1.59
N GLU A 337 -35.56 18.80 0.99
CA GLU A 337 -36.84 18.81 1.72
C GLU A 337 -36.97 17.62 2.69
N MET A 338 -36.52 16.42 2.29
CA MET A 338 -36.62 15.24 3.14
C MET A 338 -35.57 15.28 4.25
N ALA A 339 -34.36 15.74 3.93
CA ALA A 339 -33.29 15.90 4.92
C ALA A 339 -33.67 16.92 6.01
N GLU A 340 -34.34 18.02 5.65
CA GLU A 340 -34.70 19.10 6.58
C GLU A 340 -36.07 18.91 7.28
N LYS A 341 -37.10 18.43 6.57
CA LYS A 341 -38.51 18.37 7.05
C LYS A 341 -39.07 16.97 7.19
N GLY A 342 -38.32 15.96 6.75
CA GLY A 342 -38.79 14.58 6.68
C GLY A 342 -39.06 13.92 8.03
N GLY A 343 -38.59 14.52 9.14
CA GLY A 343 -38.65 13.93 10.46
C GLY A 343 -37.80 12.68 10.58
N LEU A 344 -36.68 12.63 9.84
CA LEU A 344 -35.83 11.46 9.80
C LEU A 344 -35.19 11.21 11.17
N LYS A 345 -35.14 9.95 11.59
CA LYS A 345 -34.30 9.49 12.69
C LYS A 345 -33.12 8.74 12.09
N VAL A 346 -31.93 9.30 12.28
CA VAL A 346 -30.70 8.82 11.65
C VAL A 346 -29.76 8.31 12.73
N ILE A 347 -29.44 7.01 12.68
CA ILE A 347 -28.42 6.39 13.52
C ILE A 347 -27.14 6.33 12.68
N THR A 348 -26.07 6.95 13.15
CA THR A 348 -24.80 7.06 12.40
C THR A 348 -23.79 6.00 12.83
N THR A 349 -22.63 5.95 12.18
CA THR A 349 -21.53 5.08 12.61
C THR A 349 -20.65 5.72 13.70
N LEU A 350 -20.84 7.01 13.98
CA LEU A 350 -20.00 7.75 14.90
C LEU A 350 -20.08 7.16 16.31
N ASP A 351 -18.91 6.91 16.88
CA ASP A 351 -18.74 6.45 18.24
C ASP A 351 -18.42 7.66 19.12
N PHE A 352 -19.36 8.04 19.99
CA PHE A 352 -19.30 9.30 20.72
C PHE A 352 -18.03 9.43 21.56
N ASP A 353 -17.61 8.35 22.24
CA ASP A 353 -16.42 8.34 23.07
C ASP A 353 -15.14 8.46 22.24
N LYS A 354 -15.05 7.70 21.13
CA LYS A 354 -13.91 7.81 20.21
C LYS A 354 -13.84 9.20 19.56
N GLN A 355 -14.97 9.79 19.19
CA GLN A 355 -15.01 11.15 18.64
C GLN A 355 -14.47 12.17 19.65
N LYS A 356 -14.89 12.09 20.92
CA LYS A 356 -14.40 12.98 21.98
C LYS A 356 -12.89 12.83 22.19
N ILE A 357 -12.38 11.60 22.20
CA ILE A 357 -10.94 11.32 22.27
C ILE A 357 -10.20 11.95 21.08
N ALA A 358 -10.76 11.89 19.87
CA ALA A 358 -10.18 12.51 18.68
C ALA A 358 -10.10 14.03 18.81
N GLU A 359 -11.18 14.69 19.23
CA GLU A 359 -11.22 16.14 19.43
C GLU A 359 -10.21 16.60 20.49
N GLU A 360 -10.10 15.87 21.60
CA GLU A 360 -9.13 16.16 22.66
C GLU A 360 -7.67 15.99 22.18
N ALA A 361 -7.37 14.89 21.48
CA ALA A 361 -6.03 14.63 20.95
C ALA A 361 -5.61 15.68 19.89
N ILE A 362 -6.56 16.09 19.05
CA ILE A 362 -6.36 17.17 18.06
C ILE A 362 -6.11 18.50 18.76
N ALA A 363 -6.94 18.88 19.74
CA ALA A 363 -6.79 20.14 20.46
C ALA A 363 -5.41 20.24 21.17
N ALA A 364 -5.03 19.20 21.91
CA ALA A 364 -3.73 19.14 22.60
C ALA A 364 -2.56 19.10 21.60
N GLY A 365 -2.74 18.39 20.48
CA GLY A 365 -1.77 18.29 19.41
C GLY A 365 -1.49 19.63 18.72
N VAL A 366 -2.55 20.32 18.31
CA VAL A 366 -2.48 21.62 17.65
C VAL A 366 -1.89 22.67 18.58
N GLU A 367 -2.27 22.72 19.85
CA GLU A 367 -1.69 23.68 20.80
C GLU A 367 -0.16 23.54 20.90
N ARG A 368 0.33 22.29 20.93
CA ARG A 368 1.77 22.00 20.95
C ARG A 368 2.45 22.38 19.64
N ASN A 369 1.84 22.03 18.51
CA ASN A 369 2.43 22.20 17.18
C ASN A 369 2.38 23.68 16.72
N GLU A 370 1.38 24.45 17.13
CA GLU A 370 1.29 25.89 16.88
C GLU A 370 2.51 26.59 17.50
N LYS A 371 2.80 26.32 18.77
CA LYS A 371 3.92 26.95 19.51
C LYS A 371 5.31 26.55 18.99
N LYS A 372 5.47 25.32 18.51
CA LYS A 372 6.79 24.74 18.16
C LYS A 372 7.07 24.66 16.66
N ASN A 373 6.02 24.52 15.87
CA ASN A 373 6.09 24.10 14.48
C ASN A 373 5.32 25.02 13.52
N GLY A 374 4.59 26.04 14.01
CA GLY A 374 3.81 26.94 13.14
C GLY A 374 2.69 26.22 12.39
N ALA A 375 2.18 25.13 12.98
CA ALA A 375 1.06 24.37 12.44
C ALA A 375 -0.21 24.73 13.21
N HIS A 376 -1.15 25.39 12.55
CA HIS A 376 -2.34 25.91 13.20
C HIS A 376 -3.54 24.97 13.13
N ASN A 377 -3.50 23.92 12.29
CA ASN A 377 -4.63 23.03 12.09
C ASN A 377 -4.23 21.55 12.05
N ALA A 378 -5.20 20.67 12.36
CA ALA A 378 -5.06 19.23 12.23
C ALA A 378 -6.42 18.56 11.96
N SER A 379 -6.39 17.36 11.37
CA SER A 379 -7.58 16.57 11.05
C SER A 379 -7.33 15.09 11.36
N LEU A 380 -8.36 14.38 11.79
CA LEU A 380 -8.31 12.97 12.15
C LEU A 380 -9.53 12.24 11.62
N VAL A 381 -9.32 11.08 10.98
CA VAL A 381 -10.39 10.15 10.60
C VAL A 381 -10.03 8.77 11.12
N SER A 382 -10.97 8.12 11.81
CA SER A 382 -10.82 6.76 12.31
C SER A 382 -11.97 5.88 11.85
N ILE A 383 -11.64 4.70 11.32
CA ILE A 383 -12.58 3.78 10.68
C ILE A 383 -12.34 2.34 11.12
N ASN A 384 -13.39 1.52 11.02
CA ASN A 384 -13.30 0.07 11.08
C ASN A 384 -12.87 -0.50 9.72
N PRO A 385 -11.70 -1.16 9.60
CA PRO A 385 -11.25 -1.71 8.32
C PRO A 385 -12.16 -2.79 7.73
N LYS A 386 -12.81 -3.58 8.60
CA LYS A 386 -13.59 -4.75 8.20
C LYS A 386 -14.97 -4.38 7.66
N THR A 387 -15.50 -3.22 8.04
CA THR A 387 -16.89 -2.82 7.73
C THR A 387 -16.98 -1.48 7.01
N GLY A 388 -15.94 -0.65 7.06
CA GLY A 388 -15.93 0.71 6.50
C GLY A 388 -16.57 1.76 7.40
N GLU A 389 -17.12 1.38 8.57
CA GLU A 389 -17.76 2.32 9.50
C GLU A 389 -16.79 3.42 9.97
N VAL A 390 -17.22 4.68 9.86
CA VAL A 390 -16.46 5.84 10.33
C VAL A 390 -16.81 6.12 11.79
N PHE A 391 -15.89 5.83 12.70
CA PHE A 391 -16.09 6.01 14.14
C PHE A 391 -15.81 7.43 14.62
N ALA A 392 -14.85 8.12 13.99
CA ALA A 392 -14.54 9.51 14.32
C ALA A 392 -14.10 10.28 13.06
N MET A 393 -14.52 11.53 12.97
CA MET A 393 -14.10 12.48 11.95
C MET A 393 -13.99 13.89 12.55
N VAL A 394 -12.78 14.41 12.55
CA VAL A 394 -12.45 15.77 12.98
C VAL A 394 -11.75 16.45 11.81
N GLY A 395 -12.37 17.49 11.26
CA GLY A 395 -11.88 18.21 10.08
C GLY A 395 -10.89 19.32 10.39
N SER A 396 -10.82 19.80 11.63
CA SER A 396 -9.98 20.93 12.04
C SER A 396 -9.71 20.94 13.56
N ARG A 397 -8.86 21.88 14.01
CA ARG A 397 -8.47 22.10 15.42
C ARG A 397 -9.66 22.29 16.36
N ASP A 398 -10.66 23.00 15.85
CA ASP A 398 -11.88 23.44 16.47
C ASP A 398 -12.73 24.00 15.34
N TYR A 399 -13.95 23.50 15.20
CA TYR A 399 -14.85 23.89 14.14
C TYR A 399 -15.23 25.37 14.19
N PHE A 400 -15.30 25.96 15.38
CA PHE A 400 -15.74 27.35 15.57
C PHE A 400 -14.57 28.37 15.57
N ASN A 401 -13.36 27.92 15.25
CA ASN A 401 -12.20 28.80 15.20
C ASN A 401 -12.20 29.67 13.92
N GLU A 402 -12.45 30.97 14.03
CA GLU A 402 -12.48 31.88 12.88
C GLU A 402 -11.09 32.30 12.39
N GLU A 403 -10.08 32.30 13.27
CA GLU A 403 -8.73 32.75 12.93
C GLU A 403 -8.05 31.84 11.90
N TYR A 404 -8.34 30.53 11.96
CA TYR A 404 -7.74 29.51 11.11
C TYR A 404 -8.76 28.71 10.29
N ASP A 405 -9.92 29.30 10.01
CA ASP A 405 -10.98 28.69 9.17
C ASP A 405 -11.43 27.30 9.66
N GLY A 406 -11.79 27.20 10.94
CA GLY A 406 -12.18 25.97 11.62
C GLY A 406 -13.33 25.19 10.97
N ALA A 407 -14.25 25.86 10.28
CA ALA A 407 -15.35 25.21 9.56
C ALA A 407 -14.87 24.37 8.35
N VAL A 408 -13.63 24.58 7.89
CA VAL A 408 -13.04 23.80 6.80
C VAL A 408 -12.83 22.35 7.25
N ASN A 409 -13.56 21.43 6.63
CA ASN A 409 -13.36 20.00 6.84
C ASN A 409 -12.17 19.48 6.01
N VAL A 410 -10.96 19.50 6.58
CA VAL A 410 -9.76 19.05 5.86
C VAL A 410 -9.80 17.55 5.56
N ALA A 411 -10.59 16.76 6.28
CA ALA A 411 -10.74 15.33 6.01
C ALA A 411 -11.22 15.06 4.57
N MET A 412 -12.00 15.99 4.02
CA MET A 412 -12.62 15.93 2.70
C MET A 412 -11.88 16.73 1.62
N ARG A 413 -10.80 17.46 1.98
CA ARG A 413 -10.04 18.29 1.04
C ARG A 413 -8.80 17.56 0.50
N PRO A 414 -8.45 17.73 -0.79
CA PRO A 414 -7.18 17.25 -1.31
C PRO A 414 -6.00 17.94 -0.63
N ARG A 415 -5.04 17.15 -0.14
CA ARG A 415 -3.77 17.58 0.44
C ARG A 415 -2.66 16.63 -0.01
N GLN A 416 -1.42 17.08 -0.10
CA GLN A 416 -0.31 16.22 -0.54
C GLN A 416 0.05 15.20 0.56
N PRO A 417 -0.02 13.88 0.33
CA PRO A 417 0.22 12.86 1.37
C PRO A 417 1.70 12.72 1.74
N GLY A 418 2.61 13.28 0.93
CA GLY A 418 4.04 13.05 1.08
C GLY A 418 4.41 11.56 1.01
N SER A 419 5.41 11.16 1.79
CA SER A 419 5.89 9.78 1.86
C SER A 419 4.90 8.72 2.39
N SER A 420 3.69 9.10 2.86
CA SER A 420 2.68 8.10 3.25
C SER A 420 2.05 7.41 2.04
N PHE A 421 2.30 7.88 0.80
CA PHE A 421 1.88 7.20 -0.43
C PHE A 421 2.79 6.00 -0.81
N LYS A 422 4.01 5.91 -0.26
CA LYS A 422 4.97 4.83 -0.57
C LYS A 422 4.43 3.41 -0.42
N PRO A 423 3.66 3.05 0.63
CA PRO A 423 3.08 1.71 0.75
C PRO A 423 2.24 1.30 -0.45
N ILE A 424 1.55 2.24 -1.12
CA ILE A 424 0.75 1.96 -2.31
C ILE A 424 1.66 1.56 -3.49
N VAL A 425 2.79 2.26 -3.64
CA VAL A 425 3.79 1.97 -4.69
C VAL A 425 4.48 0.62 -4.44
N TYR A 426 4.86 0.32 -3.20
CA TYR A 426 5.46 -0.97 -2.87
C TYR A 426 4.46 -2.12 -2.95
N ALA A 427 3.17 -1.90 -2.63
CA ALA A 427 2.14 -2.89 -2.88
C ALA A 427 2.01 -3.20 -4.37
N ALA A 428 2.04 -2.17 -5.22
CA ALA A 428 2.06 -2.35 -6.67
C ALA A 428 3.32 -3.11 -7.14
N SER A 429 4.49 -2.88 -6.55
CA SER A 429 5.70 -3.62 -6.92
C SER A 429 5.66 -5.09 -6.51
N PHE A 430 5.03 -5.41 -5.38
CA PHE A 430 4.86 -6.79 -4.92
C PHE A 430 3.89 -7.60 -5.80
N LEU A 431 2.86 -6.95 -6.35
CA LEU A 431 2.00 -7.57 -7.37
C LEU A 431 2.77 -7.95 -8.65
N GLU A 432 3.86 -7.24 -8.93
CA GLU A 432 4.70 -7.43 -10.12
C GLU A 432 5.90 -8.36 -9.87
N GLY A 433 6.08 -8.88 -8.65
CA GLY A 433 7.10 -9.88 -8.33
C GLY A 433 8.28 -9.38 -7.50
N PHE A 434 8.27 -8.12 -7.03
CA PHE A 434 9.16 -7.73 -5.93
C PHE A 434 8.73 -8.37 -4.61
N SER A 435 9.63 -8.38 -3.65
CA SER A 435 9.38 -8.86 -2.29
C SER A 435 9.99 -7.92 -1.25
N PRO A 436 9.66 -8.08 0.05
CA PRO A 436 10.35 -7.36 1.13
C PRO A 436 11.87 -7.51 1.10
N GLU A 437 12.38 -8.62 0.57
CA GLU A 437 13.80 -8.95 0.49
C GLU A 437 14.50 -8.37 -0.75
N THR A 438 13.74 -7.90 -1.76
CA THR A 438 14.32 -7.29 -2.96
C THR A 438 15.24 -6.13 -2.60
N ILE A 439 16.46 -6.13 -3.15
CA ILE A 439 17.46 -5.10 -2.95
C ILE A 439 17.27 -3.96 -3.96
N LEU A 440 17.34 -2.74 -3.45
CA LEU A 440 17.38 -1.51 -4.23
C LEU A 440 18.58 -0.69 -3.76
N PHE A 441 19.32 -0.11 -4.70
CA PHE A 441 20.40 0.81 -4.36
C PHE A 441 19.85 2.19 -4.02
N ASP A 442 20.06 2.60 -2.78
CA ASP A 442 19.88 3.96 -2.28
C ASP A 442 21.12 4.81 -2.62
N THR A 443 21.22 5.16 -3.90
CA THR A 443 22.31 5.97 -4.47
C THR A 443 21.72 7.03 -5.38
N LYS A 444 22.27 8.25 -5.36
CA LYS A 444 21.80 9.40 -6.15
C LYS A 444 21.58 9.00 -7.60
N THR A 445 20.43 9.39 -8.14
CA THR A 445 20.02 9.00 -9.48
C THR A 445 19.28 10.14 -10.13
N LYS A 446 19.66 10.43 -11.38
CA LYS A 446 19.07 11.47 -12.20
C LYS A 446 18.03 10.85 -13.12
N PHE A 447 16.79 11.29 -13.00
CA PHE A 447 15.69 10.80 -13.80
C PHE A 447 15.36 11.81 -14.90
N PRO A 448 15.37 11.41 -16.19
CA PRO A 448 14.84 12.26 -17.24
C PRO A 448 13.32 12.42 -17.06
N THR A 449 12.80 13.63 -17.30
CA THR A 449 11.36 13.89 -17.31
C THR A 449 10.89 14.27 -18.70
N GLU A 450 9.61 14.08 -18.98
CA GLU A 450 8.97 14.47 -20.26
C GLU A 450 9.10 15.97 -20.55
N THR A 451 9.29 16.79 -19.51
CA THR A 451 9.50 18.24 -19.63
C THR A 451 10.92 18.63 -20.02
N GLY A 452 11.83 17.66 -20.16
CA GLY A 452 13.27 17.88 -20.40
C GLY A 452 14.04 18.33 -19.15
N LYS A 453 13.38 18.57 -18.02
CA LYS A 453 14.05 18.83 -16.73
C LYS A 453 14.55 17.53 -16.11
N ILE A 454 15.70 17.58 -15.45
CA ILE A 454 16.22 16.45 -14.69
C ILE A 454 15.56 16.45 -13.31
N TYR A 455 15.02 15.31 -12.89
CA TYR A 455 14.53 15.09 -11.54
C TYR A 455 15.57 14.30 -10.73
N GLU A 456 16.02 14.85 -9.61
CA GLU A 456 17.05 14.26 -8.75
C GLU A 456 16.54 14.26 -7.29
N PRO A 457 15.89 13.17 -6.83
CA PRO A 457 15.39 13.08 -5.46
C PRO A 457 16.55 12.92 -4.46
N ASN A 458 16.39 13.49 -3.27
CA ASN A 458 17.28 13.28 -2.13
C ASN A 458 16.53 12.60 -0.99
N ASN A 459 17.24 11.82 -0.18
CA ASN A 459 16.70 11.34 1.09
C ASN A 459 16.56 12.49 2.08
N TYR A 460 15.63 12.32 3.03
CA TYR A 460 15.36 13.33 4.03
C TYR A 460 16.57 13.61 4.94
N ASP A 461 17.35 12.57 5.28
CA ASP A 461 18.59 12.70 6.05
C ASP A 461 19.78 13.22 5.24
N GLY A 462 19.62 13.44 3.92
CA GLY A 462 20.67 13.90 3.03
C GLY A 462 21.78 12.87 2.74
N THR A 463 21.60 11.61 3.15
CA THR A 463 22.61 10.54 3.03
C THR A 463 22.17 9.40 2.11
N GLU A 464 23.15 8.70 1.55
CA GLU A 464 22.98 7.51 0.71
C GLU A 464 23.38 6.26 1.48
N HIS A 465 22.55 5.21 1.42
CA HIS A 465 22.74 3.99 2.20
C HIS A 465 23.25 2.79 1.40
N GLY A 466 23.45 2.94 0.08
CA GLY A 466 23.89 1.83 -0.77
C GLY A 466 22.80 0.76 -0.95
N PRO A 467 23.12 -0.54 -0.99
CA PRO A 467 22.12 -1.59 -1.17
C PRO A 467 21.25 -1.71 0.10
N VAL A 468 19.94 -1.56 -0.07
CA VAL A 468 18.95 -1.73 0.99
C VAL A 468 17.83 -2.64 0.51
N SER A 469 17.31 -3.51 1.37
CA SER A 469 16.09 -4.26 1.07
C SER A 469 14.88 -3.33 1.04
N ILE A 470 13.83 -3.68 0.30
CA ILE A 470 12.56 -2.95 0.31
C ILE A 470 12.00 -2.85 1.73
N ARG A 471 12.14 -3.90 2.55
CA ARG A 471 11.79 -3.88 3.97
C ARG A 471 12.45 -2.70 4.68
N LYS A 472 13.77 -2.55 4.55
CA LYS A 472 14.51 -1.45 5.19
C LYS A 472 14.20 -0.09 4.56
N ALA A 473 14.06 -0.03 3.23
CA ALA A 473 13.78 1.21 2.50
C ALA A 473 12.39 1.78 2.82
N LEU A 474 11.35 0.94 2.86
CA LEU A 474 9.99 1.35 3.21
C LEU A 474 9.88 1.67 4.71
N ALA A 475 10.46 0.84 5.59
CA ALA A 475 10.46 1.08 7.03
C ALA A 475 11.19 2.38 7.41
N GLY A 476 12.35 2.65 6.79
CA GLY A 476 13.09 3.91 6.94
C GLY A 476 12.53 5.06 6.10
N SER A 477 11.53 4.81 5.25
CA SER A 477 10.91 5.81 4.37
C SER A 477 11.91 6.52 3.44
N LEU A 478 12.87 5.80 2.85
CA LEU A 478 13.86 6.35 1.92
C LEU A 478 13.22 6.80 0.61
N ASN A 479 13.68 7.93 0.06
CA ASN A 479 13.08 8.56 -1.12
C ASN A 479 13.61 7.96 -2.41
N ILE A 480 14.93 7.81 -2.52
CA ILE A 480 15.57 7.37 -3.77
C ILE A 480 15.13 5.95 -4.18
N PRO A 481 15.12 4.93 -3.29
CA PRO A 481 14.66 3.59 -3.66
C PRO A 481 13.17 3.57 -4.04
N ALA A 482 12.36 4.43 -3.41
CA ALA A 482 10.93 4.53 -3.72
C ALA A 482 10.70 5.12 -5.13
N VAL A 483 11.48 6.12 -5.53
CA VAL A 483 11.46 6.68 -6.90
C VAL A 483 11.94 5.64 -7.92
N LYS A 484 12.99 4.88 -7.61
CA LYS A 484 13.43 3.76 -8.45
C LYS A 484 12.32 2.70 -8.59
N THR A 485 11.59 2.42 -7.51
CA THR A 485 10.49 1.43 -7.52
C THR A 485 9.35 1.86 -8.44
N ILE A 486 8.83 3.09 -8.32
CA ILE A 486 7.76 3.56 -9.21
C ILE A 486 8.20 3.63 -10.67
N TYR A 487 9.49 3.90 -10.94
CA TYR A 487 10.04 3.84 -12.29
C TYR A 487 9.96 2.43 -12.88
N VAL A 488 10.46 1.42 -12.15
CA VAL A 488 10.49 0.02 -12.61
C VAL A 488 9.07 -0.56 -12.76
N VAL A 489 8.15 -0.23 -11.85
CA VAL A 489 6.77 -0.71 -11.89
C VAL A 489 5.95 -0.01 -12.98
N GLY A 490 6.16 1.30 -13.15
CA GLY A 490 5.37 2.16 -14.01
C GLY A 490 4.23 2.86 -13.29
N ILE A 491 4.06 4.16 -13.58
CA ILE A 491 3.11 5.06 -12.90
C ILE A 491 1.66 4.59 -13.08
N ASN A 492 1.28 4.11 -14.26
CA ASN A 492 -0.09 3.69 -14.55
C ASN A 492 -0.55 2.52 -13.67
N LYS A 493 0.30 1.52 -13.45
CA LYS A 493 -0.04 0.38 -12.58
C LYS A 493 -0.26 0.82 -11.12
N VAL A 494 0.52 1.79 -10.65
CA VAL A 494 0.35 2.41 -9.33
C VAL A 494 -0.98 3.17 -9.25
N LEU A 495 -1.30 3.98 -10.26
CA LEU A 495 -2.57 4.72 -10.31
C LEU A 495 -3.78 3.79 -10.40
N ASP A 496 -3.70 2.72 -11.19
CA ASP A 496 -4.74 1.69 -11.29
C ASP A 496 -5.00 1.03 -9.93
N LEU A 497 -3.93 0.69 -9.19
CA LEU A 497 -4.07 0.15 -7.84
C LEU A 497 -4.65 1.18 -6.86
N ALA A 498 -4.18 2.43 -6.92
CA ALA A 498 -4.70 3.50 -6.07
C ALA A 498 -6.20 3.72 -6.30
N GLU A 499 -6.66 3.83 -7.55
CA GLU A 499 -8.08 3.96 -7.87
C GLU A 499 -8.90 2.76 -7.34
N LYS A 500 -8.40 1.52 -7.50
CA LYS A 500 -9.04 0.32 -6.93
C LYS A 500 -9.12 0.34 -5.41
N MET A 501 -8.06 0.80 -4.74
CA MET A 501 -8.03 1.01 -3.28
C MET A 501 -8.89 2.20 -2.83
N GLY A 502 -9.37 3.01 -3.78
CA GLY A 502 -10.46 3.95 -3.63
C GLY A 502 -10.07 5.42 -3.51
N TYR A 503 -8.91 5.82 -4.06
CA TYR A 503 -8.56 7.23 -4.24
C TYR A 503 -9.46 7.88 -5.32
N THR A 504 -10.02 9.06 -5.02
CA THR A 504 -10.95 9.75 -5.94
C THR A 504 -10.32 10.94 -6.69
N THR A 505 -9.12 11.37 -6.31
CA THR A 505 -8.48 12.60 -6.81
C THR A 505 -7.39 12.39 -7.86
N LEU A 506 -7.08 11.13 -8.19
CA LEU A 506 -5.94 10.74 -9.04
C LEU A 506 -6.33 10.36 -10.48
N GLY A 507 -7.58 10.61 -10.90
CA GLY A 507 -8.07 10.21 -12.22
C GLY A 507 -7.47 10.96 -13.42
N ASP A 508 -7.00 12.19 -13.22
CA ASP A 508 -6.28 12.93 -14.28
C ASP A 508 -4.81 12.54 -14.32
N ARG A 509 -4.53 11.45 -15.05
CA ARG A 509 -3.20 10.82 -15.14
C ARG A 509 -2.12 11.74 -15.70
N SER A 510 -2.50 12.76 -16.49
CA SER A 510 -1.55 13.70 -17.11
C SER A 510 -0.79 14.55 -16.09
N ARG A 511 -1.28 14.62 -14.84
CA ARG A 511 -0.69 15.39 -13.75
C ARG A 511 0.44 14.67 -13.02
N PHE A 512 0.61 13.37 -13.20
CA PHE A 512 1.43 12.56 -12.30
C PHE A 512 2.70 12.03 -12.98
N GLY A 513 3.83 12.24 -12.31
CA GLY A 513 5.14 11.72 -12.68
C GLY A 513 5.75 10.85 -11.57
N LEU A 514 7.05 10.60 -11.64
CA LEU A 514 7.78 9.82 -10.63
C LEU A 514 7.71 10.42 -9.22
N SER A 515 7.44 11.72 -9.09
CA SER A 515 7.24 12.38 -7.79
C SER A 515 5.99 11.92 -7.05
N LEU A 516 5.07 11.19 -7.70
CA LEU A 516 3.85 10.66 -7.08
C LEU A 516 4.16 9.79 -5.84
N VAL A 517 5.21 8.96 -5.89
CA VAL A 517 5.64 8.12 -4.76
C VAL A 517 6.04 8.92 -3.52
N LEU A 518 6.42 10.19 -3.70
CA LEU A 518 6.76 11.12 -2.64
C LEU A 518 5.60 12.10 -2.32
N GLY A 519 4.40 11.82 -2.82
CA GLY A 519 3.20 12.61 -2.55
C GLY A 519 2.97 13.78 -3.50
N GLY A 520 3.52 13.74 -4.72
CA GLY A 520 3.29 14.76 -5.77
C GLY A 520 1.84 14.84 -6.30
N GLY A 521 0.89 14.10 -5.73
CA GLY A 521 -0.54 14.18 -6.04
C GLY A 521 -1.35 14.39 -4.76
N GLU A 522 -2.33 15.29 -4.80
CA GLU A 522 -3.17 15.61 -3.65
C GLU A 522 -4.28 14.57 -3.47
N VAL A 523 -4.52 14.15 -2.22
CA VAL A 523 -5.50 13.14 -1.84
C VAL A 523 -6.33 13.60 -0.64
N LYS A 524 -7.55 13.08 -0.51
CA LYS A 524 -8.37 13.33 0.69
C LYS A 524 -7.94 12.40 1.81
N LEU A 525 -7.98 12.86 3.07
CA LEU A 525 -7.65 12.01 4.22
C LEU A 525 -8.58 10.79 4.31
N VAL A 526 -9.88 10.96 4.03
CA VAL A 526 -10.85 9.85 3.98
C VAL A 526 -10.49 8.80 2.93
N ASP A 527 -10.04 9.19 1.75
CA ASP A 527 -9.61 8.27 0.70
C ASP A 527 -8.32 7.55 1.09
N HIS A 528 -7.39 8.31 1.68
CA HIS A 528 -6.10 7.78 2.08
C HIS A 528 -6.24 6.74 3.21
N ILE A 529 -7.09 7.00 4.21
CA ILE A 529 -7.32 6.02 5.29
C ILE A 529 -8.11 4.80 4.82
N LYS A 530 -9.05 4.98 3.88
CA LYS A 530 -9.74 3.86 3.21
C LYS A 530 -8.74 2.97 2.46
N ALA A 531 -7.76 3.54 1.75
CA ALA A 531 -6.72 2.75 1.11
C ALA A 531 -5.85 2.00 2.15
N PHE A 532 -5.51 2.63 3.27
CA PHE A 532 -4.75 1.97 4.34
C PHE A 532 -5.53 0.86 5.05
N SER A 533 -6.86 0.95 5.09
CA SER A 533 -7.71 -0.10 5.67
C SER A 533 -7.70 -1.39 4.86
N VAL A 534 -7.41 -1.32 3.55
CA VAL A 534 -7.16 -2.50 2.71
C VAL A 534 -6.02 -3.34 3.25
N PHE A 535 -4.93 -2.71 3.72
CA PHE A 535 -3.82 -3.44 4.34
C PHE A 535 -4.22 -4.06 5.68
N ALA A 536 -4.95 -3.30 6.51
CA ALA A 536 -5.47 -3.78 7.79
C ALA A 536 -6.44 -4.95 7.63
N ASN A 537 -7.16 -5.00 6.52
CA ASN A 537 -8.17 -6.01 6.18
C ASN A 537 -7.67 -6.99 5.10
N ASN A 538 -6.36 -7.28 5.09
CA ASN A 538 -5.74 -8.34 4.27
C ASN A 538 -6.11 -8.32 2.78
N GLY A 539 -6.27 -7.13 2.18
CA GLY A 539 -6.52 -6.95 0.75
C GLY A 539 -7.96 -6.56 0.38
N VAL A 540 -8.87 -6.56 1.35
CA VAL A 540 -10.29 -6.25 1.11
C VAL A 540 -10.59 -4.78 1.43
N LYS A 541 -11.11 -4.07 0.43
CA LYS A 541 -11.61 -2.70 0.56
C LYS A 541 -13.09 -2.71 0.96
N ASN A 542 -13.42 -1.93 1.99
CA ASN A 542 -14.80 -1.55 2.29
C ASN A 542 -14.98 -0.06 1.99
N ASP A 543 -16.08 0.30 1.32
CA ASP A 543 -16.45 1.71 1.16
C ASP A 543 -16.83 2.30 2.53
N LEU A 544 -16.60 3.61 2.68
CA LEU A 544 -16.83 4.29 3.95
C LEU A 544 -18.32 4.36 4.24
N GLN A 545 -18.71 3.85 5.41
CA GLN A 545 -20.08 3.89 5.89
C GLN A 545 -20.19 4.94 7.00
N TYR A 546 -21.16 5.85 6.84
CA TYR A 546 -21.41 6.95 7.77
C TYR A 546 -22.74 6.81 8.53
N ILE A 547 -23.69 6.07 7.94
CA ILE A 547 -25.06 5.92 8.44
C ILE A 547 -25.34 4.43 8.68
N LEU A 548 -25.77 4.06 9.88
CA LEU A 548 -26.22 2.69 10.16
C LEU A 548 -27.69 2.50 9.79
N LYS A 549 -28.54 3.49 10.07
CA LYS A 549 -29.98 3.36 9.86
C LYS A 549 -30.64 4.71 9.63
N VAL A 550 -31.62 4.77 8.72
CA VAL A 550 -32.54 5.90 8.58
C VAL A 550 -33.96 5.41 8.72
N GLU A 551 -34.70 6.00 9.65
CA GLU A 551 -36.13 5.82 9.84
C GLU A 551 -36.85 7.10 9.44
N ASP A 552 -38.03 6.98 8.84
CA ASP A 552 -38.91 8.12 8.59
C ASP A 552 -39.67 8.54 9.87
N LYS A 553 -40.48 9.60 9.77
CA LYS A 553 -41.32 10.08 10.88
C LYS A 553 -42.33 9.04 11.40
N GLY A 554 -42.71 8.06 10.59
CA GLY A 554 -43.63 6.97 10.93
C GLY A 554 -42.95 5.75 11.55
N GLY A 555 -41.61 5.73 11.58
CA GLY A 555 -40.80 4.60 12.04
C GLY A 555 -40.54 3.55 10.95
N GLU A 556 -40.87 3.84 9.68
CA GLU A 556 -40.50 2.98 8.55
C GLU A 556 -39.00 3.10 8.29
N VAL A 557 -38.31 1.96 8.16
CA VAL A 557 -36.88 1.91 7.86
C VAL A 557 -36.67 2.19 6.37
N LEU A 558 -36.07 3.34 6.06
CA LEU A 558 -35.74 3.74 4.69
C LEU A 558 -34.44 3.10 4.21
N GLU A 559 -33.47 2.97 5.11
CA GLU A 559 -32.24 2.23 4.89
C GLU A 559 -31.68 1.68 6.19
N GLU A 560 -30.96 0.56 6.08
CA GLU A 560 -30.23 -0.07 7.17
C GLU A 560 -28.98 -0.71 6.62
N PHE A 561 -27.84 -0.39 7.22
CA PHE A 561 -26.56 -1.01 6.95
C PHE A 561 -26.29 -2.07 8.01
N LYS A 562 -26.00 -3.28 7.55
CA LYS A 562 -25.68 -4.43 8.39
C LYS A 562 -24.21 -4.81 8.20
N PRO A 563 -23.34 -4.49 9.17
CA PRO A 563 -21.89 -4.71 9.04
C PRO A 563 -21.52 -6.16 8.70
N GLU A 564 -22.26 -7.14 9.23
CA GLU A 564 -22.06 -8.56 8.99
C GLU A 564 -22.39 -9.02 7.56
N GLU A 565 -23.18 -8.24 6.83
CA GLU A 565 -23.50 -8.51 5.42
C GLU A 565 -22.50 -7.83 4.47
N ASN A 566 -21.68 -6.88 4.96
CA ASN A 566 -20.68 -6.19 4.15
C ASN A 566 -19.39 -7.01 4.03
N LYS A 567 -19.23 -7.69 2.88
CA LYS A 567 -18.05 -8.50 2.59
C LYS A 567 -16.88 -7.70 2.00
N GLY A 568 -17.10 -6.45 1.60
CA GLY A 568 -16.14 -5.65 0.86
C GLY A 568 -15.80 -6.20 -0.53
N GLU A 569 -14.81 -5.57 -1.16
CA GLU A 569 -14.27 -5.92 -2.47
C GLU A 569 -12.79 -6.29 -2.31
N GLU A 570 -12.38 -7.46 -2.80
CA GLU A 570 -10.96 -7.83 -2.85
C GLU A 570 -10.27 -7.02 -3.95
N VAL A 571 -9.39 -6.10 -3.55
CA VAL A 571 -8.71 -5.18 -4.48
C VAL A 571 -7.20 -5.37 -4.51
N LEU A 572 -6.66 -6.13 -3.56
CA LEU A 572 -5.25 -6.41 -3.40
C LEU A 572 -5.06 -7.86 -2.95
N ASP A 573 -4.10 -8.56 -3.53
CA ASP A 573 -3.75 -9.92 -3.10
C ASP A 573 -3.39 -9.95 -1.61
N SER A 574 -3.95 -10.91 -0.88
CA SER A 574 -3.78 -11.02 0.57
C SER A 574 -2.31 -11.18 0.99
N GLN A 575 -1.49 -11.87 0.20
CA GLN A 575 -0.05 -11.98 0.48
C GLN A 575 0.66 -10.64 0.38
N VAL A 576 0.28 -9.80 -0.59
CA VAL A 576 0.84 -8.45 -0.71
C VAL A 576 0.47 -7.58 0.49
N ALA A 577 -0.80 -7.64 0.94
CA ALA A 577 -1.22 -6.94 2.15
C ALA A 577 -0.42 -7.39 3.39
N LYS A 578 -0.23 -8.71 3.55
CA LYS A 578 0.58 -9.30 4.64
C LYS A 578 2.05 -8.90 4.56
N GLN A 579 2.63 -8.82 3.37
CA GLN A 579 4.00 -8.33 3.17
C GLN A 579 4.14 -6.87 3.59
N ILE A 580 3.21 -5.99 3.19
CA ILE A 580 3.17 -4.59 3.63
C ILE A 580 3.02 -4.50 5.16
N ASN A 581 2.10 -5.27 5.75
CA ASN A 581 1.91 -5.33 7.20
C ASN A 581 3.21 -5.75 7.90
N SER A 582 3.89 -6.79 7.41
CA SER A 582 5.15 -7.29 7.97
C SER A 582 6.27 -6.25 8.00
N ILE A 583 6.22 -5.24 7.14
CA ILE A 583 7.19 -4.13 7.10
C ILE A 583 6.70 -3.00 8.01
N LEU A 584 5.44 -2.57 7.84
CA LEU A 584 4.88 -1.42 8.53
C LEU A 584 4.58 -1.68 10.01
N SER A 585 4.59 -2.93 10.49
CA SER A 585 4.53 -3.28 11.91
C SER A 585 5.89 -3.58 12.55
N ASP A 586 6.97 -3.68 11.75
CA ASP A 586 8.31 -3.99 12.26
C ASP A 586 9.02 -2.73 12.75
N ASN A 587 9.15 -2.60 14.07
CA ASN A 587 9.88 -1.50 14.69
C ASN A 587 11.41 -1.65 14.56
N GLY A 588 11.93 -2.88 14.52
CA GLY A 588 13.37 -3.13 14.35
C GLY A 588 13.86 -2.62 13.00
N SER A 589 13.09 -2.84 11.94
CA SER A 589 13.42 -2.35 10.59
C SER A 589 13.38 -0.83 10.43
N ARG A 590 12.70 -0.08 11.34
CA ARG A 590 12.61 1.39 11.28
C ARG A 590 13.46 2.12 12.32
N ALA A 591 13.90 1.42 13.37
CA ALA A 591 14.58 2.01 14.52
C ALA A 591 15.86 2.78 14.15
N TRP A 592 16.53 2.39 13.07
CA TRP A 592 17.73 3.07 12.58
C TRP A 592 17.48 4.49 12.06
N ILE A 593 16.24 4.83 11.66
CA ILE A 593 15.81 6.20 11.30
C ILE A 593 15.05 6.87 12.45
N PHE A 594 14.07 6.17 13.05
CA PHE A 594 13.12 6.79 13.99
C PHE A 594 13.46 6.58 15.47
N GLY A 595 14.49 5.79 15.78
CA GLY A 595 14.79 5.30 17.12
C GLY A 595 13.83 4.19 17.58
N GLU A 596 14.26 3.41 18.56
CA GLU A 596 13.43 2.32 19.12
C GLU A 596 12.16 2.85 19.82
N LYS A 597 12.27 4.00 20.49
CA LYS A 597 11.17 4.68 21.18
C LYS A 597 10.63 5.78 20.28
N ASN A 598 9.56 5.47 19.54
CA ASN A 598 8.92 6.40 18.62
C ASN A 598 7.39 6.33 18.71
N TYR A 599 6.71 7.37 18.20
CA TYR A 599 5.25 7.48 18.22
C TYR A 599 4.53 6.59 17.19
N LEU A 600 5.25 5.80 16.39
CA LEU A 600 4.68 4.88 15.38
C LEU A 600 4.45 3.47 15.94
N THR A 601 4.52 3.32 17.26
CA THR A 601 4.33 2.06 17.97
C THR A 601 3.30 2.23 19.10
N LEU A 602 2.61 1.14 19.43
CA LEU A 602 1.77 1.05 20.62
C LEU A 602 2.43 0.08 21.62
N PRO A 603 2.38 0.37 22.93
CA PRO A 603 3.12 -0.41 23.93
C PRO A 603 2.62 -1.86 24.05
N ASP A 604 1.31 -2.07 23.98
CA ASP A 604 0.69 -3.34 24.39
C ASP A 604 0.10 -4.15 23.23
N ARG A 605 0.37 -3.76 21.98
CA ARG A 605 -0.18 -4.44 20.79
C ARG A 605 0.59 -4.15 19.50
N PRO A 606 0.59 -5.08 18.53
CA PRO A 606 1.09 -4.82 17.19
C PRO A 606 0.32 -3.68 16.53
N VAL A 607 1.04 -2.81 15.83
CA VAL A 607 0.45 -1.73 15.05
C VAL A 607 1.29 -1.50 13.80
N ALA A 608 0.62 -1.28 12.68
CA ALA A 608 1.28 -0.85 11.46
C ALA A 608 1.12 0.66 11.30
N ALA A 609 2.18 1.38 10.91
CA ALA A 609 2.12 2.82 10.76
C ALA A 609 3.10 3.35 9.70
N LYS A 610 2.69 4.42 9.02
CA LYS A 610 3.49 5.13 8.04
C LYS A 610 3.30 6.64 8.17
N THR A 611 4.41 7.36 8.17
CA THR A 611 4.44 8.83 8.14
C THR A 611 4.45 9.37 6.71
N GLY A 612 3.97 10.60 6.55
CA GLY A 612 4.07 11.39 5.34
C GLY A 612 4.53 12.81 5.66
N THR A 613 5.36 13.39 4.81
CA THR A 613 5.86 14.77 4.94
C THR A 613 6.12 15.30 3.54
N THR A 614 5.65 16.51 3.26
CA THR A 614 5.93 17.22 2.01
C THR A 614 7.26 17.97 2.11
N ASN A 615 7.97 18.13 0.99
CA ASN A 615 9.32 18.71 0.98
C ASN A 615 9.39 20.12 1.59
N ASP A 616 8.36 20.93 1.40
CA ASP A 616 8.26 22.30 1.91
C ASP A 616 7.47 22.39 3.23
N PHE A 617 7.24 21.25 3.90
CA PHE A 617 6.57 21.15 5.21
C PHE A 617 5.16 21.77 5.26
N HIS A 618 4.40 21.66 4.17
CA HIS A 618 2.99 22.08 4.15
C HIS A 618 2.09 21.08 4.87
N ASP A 619 2.42 19.79 4.78
CA ASP A 619 1.56 18.70 5.24
C ASP A 619 2.38 17.64 5.98
N GLY A 620 1.97 17.34 7.21
CA GLY A 620 2.47 16.23 8.02
C GLY A 620 1.38 15.18 8.22
N TRP A 621 1.69 13.92 7.90
CA TRP A 621 0.73 12.82 7.98
C TRP A 621 1.23 11.70 8.88
N THR A 622 0.29 11.01 9.52
CA THR A 622 0.51 9.66 10.06
C THR A 622 -0.72 8.81 9.78
N MET A 623 -0.49 7.70 9.08
CA MET A 623 -1.49 6.70 8.76
C MET A 623 -1.12 5.44 9.52
N GLY A 624 -1.99 4.95 10.40
CA GLY A 624 -1.67 3.75 11.15
C GLY A 624 -2.91 2.98 11.59
N TYR A 625 -2.73 1.67 11.72
CA TYR A 625 -3.82 0.74 11.84
C TYR A 625 -3.45 -0.50 12.64
N THR A 626 -4.48 -1.09 13.21
CA THR A 626 -4.56 -2.46 13.72
C THR A 626 -5.61 -3.20 12.88
N PRO A 627 -5.75 -4.53 13.00
CA PRO A 627 -6.78 -5.26 12.26
C PRO A 627 -8.23 -4.78 12.50
N SER A 628 -8.52 -4.12 13.63
CA SER A 628 -9.87 -3.61 13.98
C SER A 628 -10.04 -2.09 13.93
N LEU A 629 -8.96 -1.32 13.78
CA LEU A 629 -9.05 0.15 13.76
C LEU A 629 -7.95 0.75 12.87
N ALA A 630 -8.34 1.53 11.88
CA ALA A 630 -7.43 2.32 11.05
C ALA A 630 -7.69 3.81 11.27
N THR A 631 -6.64 4.57 11.60
CA THR A 631 -6.71 6.01 11.85
C THR A 631 -5.66 6.76 11.04
N GLY A 632 -6.09 7.83 10.38
CA GLY A 632 -5.22 8.78 9.70
C GLY A 632 -5.28 10.14 10.38
N VAL A 633 -4.13 10.79 10.52
CA VAL A 633 -3.99 12.16 11.03
C VAL A 633 -3.22 13.00 10.03
N TRP A 634 -3.75 14.18 9.74
CA TRP A 634 -3.09 15.26 9.01
C TRP A 634 -2.86 16.46 9.92
N VAL A 635 -1.73 17.16 9.72
CA VAL A 635 -1.38 18.42 10.38
C VAL A 635 -0.82 19.38 9.35
N GLY A 636 -1.25 20.64 9.38
CA GLY A 636 -0.82 21.68 8.45
C GLY A 636 -1.60 22.98 8.63
N ASN A 637 -1.61 23.82 7.59
CA ASN A 637 -2.30 25.11 7.59
C ASN A 637 -3.36 25.17 6.47
N ASN A 638 -4.55 25.69 6.77
CA ASN A 638 -5.66 25.74 5.82
C ASN A 638 -5.32 26.58 4.57
N ASP A 639 -4.61 27.69 4.77
CA ASP A 639 -4.13 28.61 3.73
C ASP A 639 -2.90 28.09 2.96
N ASN A 640 -2.50 26.83 3.20
CA ASN A 640 -1.35 26.18 2.59
C ASN A 640 -0.01 26.88 2.91
N LYS A 641 0.11 27.67 3.98
CA LYS A 641 1.42 28.15 4.43
C LYS A 641 2.27 26.98 4.98
N ALA A 642 3.55 27.00 4.65
CA ALA A 642 4.52 26.05 5.19
C ALA A 642 4.62 26.15 6.72
N MET A 643 4.76 25.00 7.37
CA MET A 643 5.17 24.90 8.77
C MET A 643 6.68 25.18 8.91
N THR A 644 7.21 25.18 10.13
CA THR A 644 8.66 25.32 10.33
C THR A 644 9.41 24.10 9.80
N GLY A 645 10.68 24.27 9.38
CA GLY A 645 11.51 23.24 8.73
C GLY A 645 11.92 22.02 9.60
N LYS A 646 11.19 21.74 10.68
CA LYS A 646 11.32 20.54 11.53
C LYS A 646 9.95 19.88 11.80
N ALA A 647 8.93 20.26 11.04
CA ALA A 647 7.55 19.83 11.21
C ALA A 647 7.24 18.52 10.47
N ASP A 648 8.10 17.52 10.62
CA ASP A 648 7.89 16.20 10.01
C ASP A 648 6.62 15.53 10.54
N GLY A 649 6.01 14.68 9.71
CA GLY A 649 4.83 13.90 10.11
C GLY A 649 5.05 13.06 11.36
N SER A 650 6.28 12.57 11.60
CA SER A 650 6.69 11.87 12.83
C SER A 650 6.72 12.77 14.07
N ILE A 651 6.83 14.08 13.90
CA ILE A 651 6.89 15.09 14.96
C ILE A 651 5.52 15.72 15.21
N VAL A 652 4.80 16.08 14.15
CA VAL A 652 3.55 16.85 14.29
C VAL A 652 2.29 15.96 14.34
N ALA A 653 2.21 14.94 13.48
CA ALA A 653 1.01 14.10 13.33
C ALA A 653 1.08 12.82 14.17
N ALA A 654 2.24 12.15 14.22
CA ALA A 654 2.39 10.87 14.91
C ALA A 654 2.07 10.93 16.41
N PRO A 655 2.41 11.98 17.17
CA PRO A 655 2.01 12.05 18.58
C PRO A 655 0.49 12.12 18.77
N ILE A 656 -0.23 12.85 17.91
CA ILE A 656 -1.70 12.95 17.93
C ILE A 656 -2.31 11.58 17.63
N TRP A 657 -1.83 10.94 16.57
CA TRP A 657 -2.24 9.59 16.19
C TRP A 657 -1.99 8.58 17.32
N ASN A 658 -0.82 8.64 17.94
CA ASN A 658 -0.42 7.71 19.01
C ASN A 658 -1.31 7.84 20.24
N GLU A 659 -1.57 9.08 20.67
CA GLU A 659 -2.45 9.38 21.81
C GLU A 659 -3.87 8.89 21.55
N TYR A 660 -4.43 9.20 20.38
CA TYR A 660 -5.75 8.74 19.96
C TYR A 660 -5.82 7.22 19.96
N MET A 661 -4.90 6.55 19.26
CA MET A 661 -4.93 5.09 19.10
C MET A 661 -4.80 4.35 20.44
N LYS A 662 -3.98 4.85 21.37
CA LYS A 662 -3.87 4.28 22.72
C LYS A 662 -5.20 4.29 23.46
N ARG A 663 -5.88 5.45 23.46
CA ARG A 663 -7.14 5.66 24.19
C ARG A 663 -8.32 4.99 23.49
N ALA A 664 -8.42 5.10 22.17
CA ALA A 664 -9.50 4.51 21.38
C ALA A 664 -9.50 2.98 21.36
N LEU A 665 -8.32 2.36 21.60
CA LEU A 665 -8.15 0.91 21.70
C LEU A 665 -8.09 0.40 23.14
N GLU A 666 -8.20 1.26 24.14
CA GLU A 666 -8.21 0.85 25.54
C GLU A 666 -9.37 -0.13 25.81
N GLY A 667 -9.10 -1.24 26.51
CA GLY A 667 -10.08 -2.28 26.78
C GLY A 667 -10.50 -3.15 25.58
N THR A 668 -9.98 -2.89 24.37
CA THR A 668 -10.25 -3.74 23.19
C THR A 668 -9.28 -4.92 23.11
N PRO A 669 -9.70 -6.08 22.53
CA PRO A 669 -8.81 -7.23 22.32
C PRO A 669 -7.55 -6.90 21.52
N VAL A 670 -6.43 -7.54 21.85
CA VAL A 670 -5.18 -7.43 21.10
C VAL A 670 -5.22 -8.39 19.91
N GLU A 671 -5.25 -7.83 18.70
CA GLU A 671 -5.18 -8.60 17.44
C GLU A 671 -3.76 -8.56 16.86
N ASN A 672 -3.35 -9.66 16.20
CA ASN A 672 -2.07 -9.77 15.52
C ASN A 672 -2.26 -9.72 14.00
N PHE A 673 -1.28 -9.20 13.27
CA PHE A 673 -1.25 -9.30 11.82
C PHE A 673 -0.90 -10.72 11.37
N GLU A 674 -1.60 -11.21 10.36
CA GLU A 674 -1.22 -12.44 9.67
C GLU A 674 0.14 -12.26 8.98
N GLN A 675 1.01 -13.26 9.14
CA GLN A 675 2.33 -13.25 8.50
C GLN A 675 2.21 -13.69 7.03
N PRO A 676 3.04 -13.13 6.12
CA PRO A 676 3.08 -13.57 4.74
C PRO A 676 3.64 -15.00 4.64
N GLU A 677 3.20 -15.73 3.62
CA GLU A 677 3.74 -17.05 3.29
C GLU A 677 5.20 -16.92 2.82
N ASN A 678 6.04 -17.88 3.22
CA ASN A 678 7.41 -17.96 2.76
C ASN A 678 7.45 -18.65 1.38
N LYS A 679 7.32 -17.85 0.31
CA LYS A 679 7.44 -18.31 -1.07
C LYS A 679 8.90 -18.27 -1.54
N PRO A 680 9.38 -19.25 -2.34
CA PRO A 680 10.70 -19.17 -2.96
C PRO A 680 10.86 -17.86 -3.74
N LEU A 681 11.97 -17.16 -3.50
CA LEU A 681 12.27 -15.91 -4.20
C LEU A 681 12.72 -16.21 -5.64
N PRO A 682 12.49 -15.28 -6.60
CA PRO A 682 12.95 -15.44 -7.98
C PRO A 682 14.46 -15.68 -8.03
N ASN A 683 14.94 -16.52 -8.95
CA ASN A 683 16.37 -16.76 -9.14
C ASN A 683 17.05 -15.60 -9.90
N LYS A 684 16.99 -14.40 -9.32
CA LYS A 684 17.67 -13.18 -9.77
C LYS A 684 18.25 -12.49 -8.52
N PRO A 685 19.54 -12.10 -8.52
CA PRO A 685 20.23 -11.62 -7.31
C PRO A 685 19.50 -10.50 -6.56
N MET A 686 19.16 -9.41 -7.26
CA MET A 686 18.46 -8.30 -6.61
C MET A 686 17.07 -8.71 -6.08
N LEU A 687 16.36 -9.62 -6.74
CA LEU A 687 15.02 -10.03 -6.33
C LEU A 687 15.03 -10.97 -5.13
N ASN A 688 16.12 -11.72 -4.92
CA ASN A 688 16.28 -12.69 -3.83
C ASN A 688 17.13 -12.21 -2.65
N GLY A 689 17.43 -10.91 -2.57
CA GLY A 689 18.14 -10.33 -1.43
C GLY A 689 19.66 -10.23 -1.58
N GLN A 690 20.21 -10.57 -2.75
CA GLN A 690 21.65 -10.55 -2.99
C GLN A 690 22.07 -9.25 -3.67
N ALA A 691 22.95 -8.48 -3.02
CA ALA A 691 23.43 -7.19 -3.52
C ALA A 691 24.42 -7.30 -4.70
N ALA A 692 24.95 -8.50 -4.96
CA ALA A 692 25.93 -8.78 -6.00
C ALA A 692 25.78 -10.23 -6.46
N ASP A 693 26.19 -10.51 -7.69
CA ASP A 693 26.32 -11.87 -8.22
C ASP A 693 27.48 -12.58 -7.52
N GLU A 694 27.21 -13.49 -6.58
CA GLU A 694 28.23 -14.38 -6.03
C GLU A 694 28.23 -15.71 -6.82
N VAL A 695 29.24 -15.90 -7.66
CA VAL A 695 29.46 -17.17 -8.36
C VAL A 695 30.50 -17.97 -7.59
N THR A 696 30.10 -19.13 -7.08
CA THR A 696 31.04 -20.10 -6.50
C THR A 696 31.43 -21.08 -7.59
N VAL A 697 32.72 -21.18 -7.91
CA VAL A 697 33.25 -22.19 -8.83
C VAL A 697 34.30 -23.04 -8.12
N LYS A 698 34.44 -24.28 -8.59
CA LYS A 698 35.54 -25.17 -8.21
C LYS A 698 36.69 -24.93 -9.15
N ILE A 699 37.84 -24.56 -8.62
CA ILE A 699 39.06 -24.36 -9.39
C ILE A 699 40.14 -25.35 -8.97
N ASP A 700 41.08 -25.63 -9.86
CA ASP A 700 42.34 -26.25 -9.51
C ASP A 700 43.28 -25.19 -8.91
N LYS A 701 43.80 -25.45 -7.70
CA LYS A 701 44.76 -24.58 -6.98
C LYS A 701 46.05 -24.35 -7.78
N THR A 702 46.40 -25.26 -8.68
CA THR A 702 47.65 -25.23 -9.45
C THR A 702 47.52 -24.32 -10.67
N THR A 703 46.46 -24.50 -11.45
CA THR A 703 46.23 -23.74 -12.70
C THR A 703 45.40 -22.48 -12.51
N GLY A 704 44.56 -22.42 -11.47
CA GLY A 704 43.55 -21.37 -11.31
C GLY A 704 42.37 -21.48 -12.28
N LYS A 705 42.25 -22.58 -13.04
CA LYS A 705 41.17 -22.86 -14.00
C LYS A 705 40.06 -23.70 -13.38
N LEU A 706 38.93 -23.85 -14.07
CA LEU A 706 37.80 -24.65 -13.57
C LEU A 706 38.19 -26.13 -13.42
N ALA A 707 38.04 -26.67 -12.21
CA ALA A 707 38.33 -28.06 -11.91
C ALA A 707 37.43 -29.00 -12.72
N THR A 708 37.98 -30.14 -13.13
CA THR A 708 37.29 -31.22 -13.84
C THR A 708 37.24 -32.48 -12.97
N ASP A 709 36.59 -33.53 -13.46
CA ASP A 709 36.57 -34.85 -12.79
C ASP A 709 37.97 -35.50 -12.69
N LEU A 710 38.96 -34.98 -13.44
CA LEU A 710 40.33 -35.46 -13.45
C LEU A 710 41.24 -34.67 -12.49
N THR A 711 40.81 -33.49 -12.02
CA THR A 711 41.55 -32.68 -11.04
C THR A 711 41.63 -33.42 -9.69
N PRO A 712 42.83 -33.65 -9.13
CA PRO A 712 42.98 -34.30 -7.83
C PRO A 712 42.20 -33.59 -6.72
N ALA A 713 41.47 -34.33 -5.90
CA ALA A 713 40.57 -33.75 -4.89
C ALA A 713 41.27 -32.82 -3.87
N ASN A 714 42.54 -33.07 -3.55
CA ASN A 714 43.36 -32.21 -2.69
C ASN A 714 43.71 -30.86 -3.34
N LEU A 715 43.67 -30.79 -4.68
CA LEU A 715 43.94 -29.59 -5.48
C LEU A 715 42.68 -28.81 -5.84
N ILE A 716 41.48 -29.33 -5.57
CA ILE A 716 40.23 -28.59 -5.77
C ILE A 716 40.05 -27.55 -4.65
N GLU A 717 39.77 -26.30 -5.04
CA GLU A 717 39.37 -25.20 -4.16
C GLU A 717 37.99 -24.68 -4.59
N GLU A 718 37.04 -24.56 -3.67
CA GLU A 718 35.83 -23.78 -3.90
C GLU A 718 36.13 -22.31 -3.65
N ARG A 719 36.17 -21.52 -4.72
CA ARG A 719 36.42 -20.08 -4.65
C ARG A 719 35.16 -19.29 -5.04
N LYS A 720 34.85 -18.28 -4.23
CA LYS A 720 33.76 -17.35 -4.47
C LYS A 720 34.27 -16.14 -5.26
N TYR A 721 33.66 -15.90 -6.41
CA TYR A 721 33.87 -14.72 -7.24
C TYR A 721 32.64 -13.83 -7.12
N ARG A 722 32.84 -12.56 -6.81
CA ARG A 722 31.77 -11.55 -6.82
C ARG A 722 31.81 -10.89 -8.18
N GLN A 723 30.86 -11.16 -9.07
CA GLN A 723 30.73 -10.43 -10.33
C GLN A 723 30.13 -9.03 -10.07
N GLY A 724 30.24 -8.13 -11.07
CA GLY A 724 29.89 -6.70 -10.98
C GLY A 724 28.69 -6.39 -10.09
N VAL A 725 28.79 -5.36 -9.24
CA VAL A 725 27.62 -4.82 -8.55
C VAL A 725 26.82 -4.00 -9.56
N HIS A 726 25.61 -4.44 -9.88
CA HIS A 726 24.73 -3.78 -10.84
C HIS A 726 23.44 -3.28 -10.20
N SER A 727 22.83 -2.28 -10.84
CA SER A 727 21.52 -1.76 -10.45
C SER A 727 20.39 -2.74 -10.79
N ILE A 728 19.20 -2.50 -10.23
CA ILE A 728 18.02 -3.34 -10.48
C ILE A 728 17.68 -3.49 -11.97
N LEU A 729 17.92 -2.46 -12.79
CA LEU A 729 17.63 -2.46 -14.22
C LEU A 729 18.54 -3.40 -15.03
N HIS A 730 19.64 -3.87 -14.44
CA HIS A 730 20.47 -4.92 -15.03
C HIS A 730 19.75 -6.28 -15.02
N TYR A 731 18.90 -6.52 -14.02
CA TYR A 731 18.29 -7.83 -13.78
C TYR A 731 16.81 -7.90 -14.21
N VAL A 732 16.16 -6.75 -14.43
CA VAL A 732 14.72 -6.69 -14.72
C VAL A 732 14.41 -5.70 -15.84
N THR A 733 13.37 -6.01 -16.62
CA THR A 733 12.78 -5.07 -17.58
C THR A 733 11.63 -4.32 -16.88
N PRO A 734 11.58 -2.98 -16.92
CA PRO A 734 10.43 -2.24 -16.40
C PRO A 734 9.12 -2.72 -17.01
N GLY A 735 8.11 -2.95 -16.17
CA GLY A 735 6.82 -3.51 -16.57
C GLY A 735 6.77 -5.04 -16.76
N ASP A 736 7.91 -5.74 -16.79
CA ASP A 736 8.04 -7.21 -16.84
C ASP A 736 9.18 -7.70 -15.91
N ILE A 737 8.92 -7.61 -14.60
CA ILE A 737 9.93 -7.85 -13.57
C ILE A 737 10.34 -9.33 -13.48
N LEU A 738 9.37 -10.23 -13.63
CA LEU A 738 9.57 -11.69 -13.56
C LEU A 738 10.01 -12.32 -14.89
N GLY A 739 10.02 -11.55 -15.98
CA GLY A 739 10.55 -11.97 -17.29
C GLY A 739 12.05 -12.32 -17.27
N PRO A 740 12.65 -12.67 -18.41
CA PRO A 740 14.09 -12.96 -18.50
C PRO A 740 14.95 -11.74 -18.12
N ILE A 741 16.22 -11.98 -17.76
CA ILE A 741 17.21 -10.89 -17.58
C ILE A 741 17.40 -10.17 -18.93
N PRO A 742 17.37 -8.83 -18.99
CA PRO A 742 17.54 -8.10 -20.25
C PRO A 742 18.88 -8.42 -20.94
N ILE A 743 18.85 -8.69 -22.24
CA ILE A 743 20.08 -8.94 -23.03
C ILE A 743 20.88 -7.65 -23.23
N GLU A 744 20.20 -6.52 -23.40
CA GLU A 744 20.80 -5.19 -23.58
C GLU A 744 20.13 -4.19 -22.62
N PRO A 745 20.46 -4.23 -21.32
CA PRO A 745 19.81 -3.36 -20.33
C PRO A 745 20.08 -1.87 -20.58
N SER A 746 21.15 -1.53 -21.30
CA SER A 746 21.47 -0.16 -21.73
C SER A 746 20.48 0.47 -22.71
N LYS A 747 19.52 -0.30 -23.26
CA LYS A 747 18.42 0.26 -24.06
C LYS A 747 17.41 1.02 -23.21
N ASP A 748 17.34 0.74 -21.91
CA ASP A 748 16.51 1.51 -20.99
C ASP A 748 17.12 2.91 -20.78
N PRO A 749 16.36 4.00 -20.97
CA PRO A 749 16.90 5.35 -20.91
C PRO A 749 17.39 5.77 -19.51
N ALA A 750 16.96 5.09 -18.45
CA ALA A 750 17.43 5.36 -17.09
C ALA A 750 18.59 4.44 -16.66
N TYR A 751 18.91 3.38 -17.41
CA TYR A 751 19.96 2.40 -17.05
C TYR A 751 21.29 3.07 -16.70
N ALA A 752 21.79 3.96 -17.57
CA ALA A 752 23.07 4.64 -17.34
C ALA A 752 23.06 5.48 -16.05
N ALA A 753 21.94 6.13 -15.73
CA ALA A 753 21.80 6.92 -14.51
C ALA A 753 21.69 6.06 -13.25
N PHE A 754 21.06 4.89 -13.35
CA PHE A 754 20.98 3.92 -12.26
C PHE A 754 22.34 3.27 -11.98
N GLU A 755 23.05 2.83 -13.03
CA GLU A 755 24.37 2.22 -12.92
C GLU A 755 25.42 3.20 -12.36
N GLU A 756 25.39 4.47 -12.77
CA GLU A 756 26.40 5.44 -12.32
C GLU A 756 26.44 5.60 -10.80
N GLY A 757 25.27 5.65 -10.14
CA GLY A 757 25.19 5.70 -8.69
C GLY A 757 25.72 4.43 -8.02
N VAL A 758 25.46 3.26 -8.61
CA VAL A 758 25.96 1.97 -8.12
C VAL A 758 27.48 1.88 -8.29
N ARG A 759 28.01 2.28 -9.44
CA ARG A 759 29.45 2.33 -9.73
C ARG A 759 30.19 3.22 -8.74
N LEU A 760 29.72 4.45 -8.53
CA LEU A 760 30.34 5.38 -7.56
C LEU A 760 30.29 4.83 -6.13
N TRP A 761 29.18 4.21 -5.73
CA TRP A 761 29.09 3.54 -4.44
C TRP A 761 30.07 2.36 -4.34
N ALA A 762 30.16 1.53 -5.37
CA ALA A 762 31.07 0.39 -5.40
C ALA A 762 32.53 0.85 -5.33
N GLU A 763 32.88 1.92 -6.03
CA GLU A 763 34.21 2.53 -5.97
C GLU A 763 34.58 3.02 -4.58
N LYS A 764 33.68 3.79 -3.96
CA LYS A 764 33.86 4.31 -2.61
C LYS A 764 34.03 3.21 -1.56
N ASN A 765 33.41 2.05 -1.77
CA ASN A 765 33.39 0.95 -0.81
C ASN A 765 34.34 -0.22 -1.18
N ASN A 766 35.26 -0.02 -2.14
CA ASN A 766 36.21 -1.05 -2.61
C ASN A 766 35.55 -2.34 -3.16
N TYR A 767 34.38 -2.21 -3.77
CA TYR A 767 33.67 -3.31 -4.45
C TYR A 767 34.05 -3.46 -5.94
N ILE A 768 35.07 -2.74 -6.44
CA ILE A 768 35.46 -2.73 -7.86
C ILE A 768 36.40 -3.90 -8.22
N ASN A 769 37.09 -4.50 -7.23
CA ASN A 769 38.06 -5.57 -7.47
C ASN A 769 37.35 -6.92 -7.55
N ILE A 770 36.71 -7.12 -8.69
CA ILE A 770 35.93 -8.27 -9.06
C ILE A 770 36.79 -9.07 -10.02
N GLU A 771 37.47 -10.10 -9.51
CA GLU A 771 38.06 -11.11 -10.37
C GLU A 771 36.90 -11.80 -11.11
N ASN A 772 36.92 -11.81 -12.44
CA ASN A 772 36.01 -12.66 -13.19
C ASN A 772 36.35 -14.13 -12.87
N PRO A 773 35.35 -15.01 -12.68
CA PRO A 773 35.65 -16.42 -12.54
C PRO A 773 36.34 -16.93 -13.82
N PRO A 774 37.27 -17.89 -13.70
CA PRO A 774 37.87 -18.52 -14.87
C PRO A 774 36.79 -19.19 -15.72
N THR A 775 36.89 -19.04 -17.04
CA THR A 775 35.97 -19.67 -18.01
C THR A 775 36.58 -20.91 -18.67
N GLU A 776 37.90 -21.06 -18.57
CA GLU A 776 38.62 -22.19 -19.12
C GLU A 776 38.58 -23.39 -18.15
N LEU A 777 38.43 -24.58 -18.71
CA LEU A 777 38.60 -25.84 -17.98
C LEU A 777 40.10 -26.10 -17.73
N ASP A 778 40.38 -26.75 -16.60
CA ASP A 778 41.70 -27.29 -16.28
C ASP A 778 42.24 -28.15 -17.44
N ASP A 779 43.40 -27.75 -17.95
CA ASP A 779 44.13 -28.36 -19.06
C ASP A 779 45.43 -29.06 -18.62
N VAL A 780 45.72 -29.07 -17.32
CA VAL A 780 46.87 -29.79 -16.74
C VAL A 780 46.46 -31.19 -16.33
N HIS A 781 45.31 -31.35 -15.68
CA HIS A 781 44.78 -32.64 -15.28
C HIS A 781 43.94 -33.28 -16.38
N THR A 782 44.59 -33.84 -17.39
CA THR A 782 43.96 -34.47 -18.56
C THR A 782 44.32 -35.95 -18.67
N GLU A 783 43.49 -36.71 -19.37
CA GLU A 783 43.75 -38.14 -19.60
C GLU A 783 45.07 -38.37 -20.36
N GLU A 784 45.45 -37.41 -21.20
CA GLU A 784 46.69 -37.41 -21.98
C GLU A 784 47.94 -37.16 -21.12
N ASN A 785 47.82 -36.42 -20.01
CA ASN A 785 48.90 -36.14 -19.07
C ASN A 785 49.01 -37.19 -17.95
N ARG A 786 48.01 -38.05 -17.75
CA ARG A 786 48.09 -39.13 -16.77
C ARG A 786 49.28 -40.05 -17.06
N PRO A 787 50.08 -40.40 -16.03
CA PRO A 787 51.09 -41.43 -16.20
C PRO A 787 50.51 -42.72 -16.80
N SER A 788 51.26 -43.36 -17.67
CA SER A 788 51.10 -44.79 -17.93
C SER A 788 51.77 -45.57 -16.80
N ILE A 789 51.19 -46.70 -16.44
CA ILE A 789 51.78 -47.59 -15.44
C ILE A 789 51.44 -49.03 -15.81
N GLU A 790 52.45 -49.89 -15.76
CA GLU A 790 52.31 -51.34 -15.91
C GLU A 790 53.18 -52.05 -14.87
N ILE A 791 52.58 -52.97 -14.12
CA ILE A 791 53.33 -53.85 -13.21
C ILE A 791 53.95 -54.97 -14.05
N ILE A 792 55.26 -54.90 -14.27
CA ILE A 792 56.01 -55.88 -15.07
C ILE A 792 56.23 -57.17 -14.30
N SER A 793 56.61 -57.05 -13.03
CA SER A 793 56.79 -58.14 -12.07
C SER A 793 56.35 -57.67 -10.67
N PRO A 794 55.64 -58.51 -9.88
CA PRO A 794 55.16 -59.84 -10.26
C PRO A 794 54.03 -59.79 -11.30
N LYS A 795 53.73 -60.94 -11.93
CA LYS A 795 52.54 -61.08 -12.77
C LYS A 795 51.29 -61.26 -11.91
N ASP A 796 50.15 -60.86 -12.45
CA ASP A 796 48.85 -61.08 -11.81
C ASP A 796 48.63 -62.57 -11.50
N GLY A 797 48.30 -62.87 -10.24
CA GLY A 797 48.18 -64.22 -9.69
C GLY A 797 49.49 -64.88 -9.25
N ALA A 798 50.62 -64.17 -9.22
CA ALA A 798 51.88 -64.73 -8.74
C ALA A 798 51.77 -65.22 -7.29
N THR A 799 52.34 -66.40 -7.01
CA THR A 799 52.37 -66.98 -5.67
C THR A 799 53.79 -66.93 -5.09
N PHE A 800 53.91 -66.39 -3.88
CA PHE A 800 55.18 -66.25 -3.16
C PHE A 800 55.28 -67.31 -2.06
N TYR A 801 56.26 -68.20 -2.18
CA TYR A 801 56.57 -69.25 -1.20
C TYR A 801 57.76 -68.88 -0.30
N GLU A 802 58.48 -67.81 -0.65
CA GLU A 802 59.58 -67.24 0.11
C GLU A 802 59.27 -65.77 0.44
N PRO A 803 59.79 -65.22 1.56
CA PRO A 803 59.44 -63.88 2.02
C PRO A 803 59.99 -62.76 1.12
N ASN A 804 60.93 -63.06 0.22
CA ASN A 804 61.52 -62.07 -0.66
C ASN A 804 60.52 -61.62 -1.73
N PHE A 805 60.27 -60.32 -1.79
CA PHE A 805 59.41 -59.68 -2.76
C PHE A 805 60.16 -58.59 -3.51
N GLU A 806 59.97 -58.63 -4.82
CA GLU A 806 60.47 -57.65 -5.75
C GLU A 806 59.30 -57.16 -6.60
N VAL A 807 59.24 -55.84 -6.77
CA VAL A 807 58.29 -55.21 -7.68
C VAL A 807 59.06 -54.39 -8.70
N SER A 808 58.67 -54.53 -9.96
CA SER A 808 59.18 -53.76 -11.08
C SER A 808 57.99 -53.20 -11.86
N VAL A 809 57.95 -51.89 -11.99
CA VAL A 809 56.93 -51.15 -12.74
C VAL A 809 57.59 -50.40 -13.88
N GLU A 810 56.97 -50.50 -15.04
CA GLU A 810 57.23 -49.59 -16.15
C GLU A 810 56.20 -48.46 -16.08
N SER A 811 56.68 -47.22 -16.01
CA SER A 811 55.82 -46.06 -15.96
C SER A 811 56.44 -44.93 -16.78
N GLY A 812 55.60 -44.23 -17.53
CA GLY A 812 55.97 -43.05 -18.29
C GLY A 812 54.94 -41.96 -18.10
N ALA A 813 55.36 -40.71 -18.12
CA ALA A 813 54.45 -39.57 -18.10
C ALA A 813 55.04 -38.48 -18.98
N ARG A 814 54.18 -37.71 -19.66
CA ARG A 814 54.62 -36.57 -20.49
C ARG A 814 55.42 -35.55 -19.70
N ARG A 815 55.07 -35.39 -18.42
CA ARG A 815 55.70 -34.48 -17.47
C ARG A 815 56.80 -35.12 -16.63
N GLY A 816 57.16 -36.37 -16.94
CA GLY A 816 58.02 -37.19 -16.08
C GLY A 816 57.25 -37.76 -14.88
N VAL A 817 57.71 -38.90 -14.39
CA VAL A 817 57.14 -39.55 -13.21
C VAL A 817 57.88 -39.00 -11.98
N ASP A 818 57.16 -38.35 -11.06
CA ASP A 818 57.68 -37.86 -9.77
C ASP A 818 57.94 -39.04 -8.82
N ARG A 819 56.95 -39.94 -8.72
CA ARG A 819 57.05 -41.13 -7.88
C ARG A 819 56.06 -42.22 -8.26
N VAL A 820 56.39 -43.45 -7.87
CA VAL A 820 55.47 -44.58 -7.84
C VAL A 820 55.33 -45.06 -6.39
N GLU A 821 54.09 -45.13 -5.91
CA GLU A 821 53.75 -45.66 -4.59
C GLU A 821 53.18 -47.06 -4.72
N TYR A 822 53.54 -47.93 -3.77
CA TYR A 822 53.19 -49.35 -3.78
C TYR A 822 52.44 -49.71 -2.52
N TYR A 823 51.33 -50.39 -2.66
CA TYR A 823 50.51 -50.84 -1.55
C TYR A 823 50.20 -52.33 -1.65
N ILE A 824 50.16 -53.03 -0.52
CA ILE A 824 49.54 -54.36 -0.39
C ILE A 824 48.35 -54.22 0.56
N ASP A 825 47.15 -54.55 0.10
CA ASP A 825 45.90 -54.43 0.88
C ASP A 825 45.68 -53.06 1.54
N ASN A 826 46.06 -52.00 0.82
CA ASN A 826 46.06 -50.60 1.27
C ASN A 826 47.16 -50.21 2.28
N GLU A 827 48.08 -51.11 2.63
CA GLU A 827 49.29 -50.76 3.39
C GLU A 827 50.41 -50.30 2.45
N LEU A 828 50.93 -49.08 2.65
CA LEU A 828 52.04 -48.54 1.85
C LEU A 828 53.32 -49.33 2.15
N ILE A 829 53.80 -50.08 1.16
CA ILE A 829 55.02 -50.89 1.28
C ILE A 829 56.26 -50.18 0.76
N GLY A 830 56.11 -49.13 -0.05
CA GLY A 830 57.23 -48.32 -0.52
C GLY A 830 56.86 -47.20 -1.48
N THR A 831 57.77 -46.25 -1.63
CA THR A 831 57.67 -45.15 -2.59
C THR A 831 58.99 -45.05 -3.36
N GLN A 832 58.93 -45.08 -4.69
CA GLN A 832 60.10 -44.96 -5.56
C GLN A 832 60.04 -43.65 -6.33
N LYS A 833 61.06 -42.81 -6.18
CA LYS A 833 61.16 -41.49 -6.84
C LYS A 833 62.10 -41.46 -8.04
N ASN A 834 62.88 -42.53 -8.24
CA ASN A 834 63.88 -42.61 -9.29
C ASN A 834 63.66 -43.88 -10.12
N TYR A 835 63.92 -43.80 -11.42
CA TYR A 835 63.94 -44.96 -12.31
C TYR A 835 65.17 -45.84 -12.01
N PRO A 836 65.06 -47.19 -12.02
CA PRO A 836 63.85 -47.98 -12.27
C PRO A 836 62.84 -47.87 -11.12
N PHE A 837 61.55 -47.69 -11.45
CA PHE A 837 60.47 -47.64 -10.48
C PHE A 837 60.17 -49.05 -9.99
N GLY A 838 60.95 -49.50 -9.03
CA GLY A 838 60.85 -50.81 -8.44
C GLY A 838 61.78 -50.92 -7.25
N PHE A 839 61.59 -51.97 -6.47
CA PHE A 839 62.52 -52.31 -5.41
C PHE A 839 62.61 -53.81 -5.27
N ALA A 840 63.83 -54.26 -4.98
CA ALA A 840 64.14 -55.64 -4.64
C ALA A 840 64.33 -55.77 -3.13
N ASN A 841 64.15 -56.99 -2.62
CA ASN A 841 64.41 -57.39 -1.23
C ASN A 841 63.41 -56.88 -0.19
N TYR A 842 62.21 -56.46 -0.58
CA TYR A 842 61.15 -56.25 0.41
C TYR A 842 60.75 -57.60 1.00
N GLN A 843 60.48 -57.63 2.31
CA GLN A 843 60.14 -58.86 3.01
C GLN A 843 58.63 -58.90 3.26
N LEU A 844 57.93 -59.88 2.69
CA LEU A 844 56.50 -60.17 2.92
C LEU A 844 56.21 -60.76 4.31
N ILE A 845 57.19 -60.69 5.21
CA ILE A 845 57.05 -61.14 6.60
C ILE A 845 55.88 -60.41 7.28
N GLY A 846 55.03 -61.16 7.96
CA GLY A 846 53.86 -60.61 8.64
C GLY A 846 52.69 -60.20 7.75
N PHE A 847 52.69 -60.54 6.46
CA PHE A 847 51.43 -60.70 5.73
C PHE A 847 50.87 -62.11 6.01
N GLU A 848 49.55 -62.23 6.13
CA GLU A 848 48.90 -63.54 6.27
C GLU A 848 49.06 -64.36 4.98
N ASN A 849 48.89 -65.67 5.06
CA ASN A 849 48.83 -66.47 3.83
C ASN A 849 47.44 -66.32 3.21
N GLY A 850 47.38 -66.01 1.91
CA GLY A 850 46.11 -65.76 1.25
C GLY A 850 46.23 -64.95 -0.04
N GLU A 851 45.09 -64.46 -0.51
CA GLU A 851 44.97 -63.50 -1.61
C GLU A 851 45.24 -62.09 -1.08
N HIS A 852 46.11 -61.34 -1.77
CA HIS A 852 46.40 -59.93 -1.50
C HIS A 852 46.38 -59.12 -2.80
N PHE A 853 46.17 -57.82 -2.69
CA PHE A 853 46.20 -56.91 -3.84
C PHE A 853 47.43 -56.02 -3.80
N LEU A 854 48.32 -56.17 -4.79
CA LEU A 854 49.40 -55.23 -5.04
C LEU A 854 48.88 -54.09 -5.90
N LYS A 855 48.87 -52.88 -5.35
CA LYS A 855 48.54 -51.64 -6.04
C LYS A 855 49.81 -50.83 -6.28
N ALA A 856 50.04 -50.42 -7.52
CA ALA A 856 51.04 -49.42 -7.85
C ALA A 856 50.33 -48.15 -8.35
N ILE A 857 50.75 -46.98 -7.88
CA ILE A 857 50.20 -45.68 -8.30
C ILE A 857 51.36 -44.80 -8.75
N ALA A 858 51.38 -44.43 -10.03
CA ALA A 858 52.36 -43.51 -10.58
C ALA A 858 51.80 -42.09 -10.50
N TYR A 859 52.63 -41.15 -10.07
CA TYR A 859 52.34 -39.72 -9.98
C TYR A 859 53.33 -38.93 -10.84
N ASP A 860 52.88 -37.88 -11.51
CA ASP A 860 53.75 -36.85 -12.09
C ASP A 860 54.02 -35.69 -11.11
N ASP A 861 54.76 -34.68 -11.56
CA ASP A 861 55.18 -33.50 -10.79
C ASP A 861 54.02 -32.60 -10.31
N VAL A 862 52.85 -32.70 -10.92
CA VAL A 862 51.65 -31.91 -10.60
C VAL A 862 50.54 -32.75 -9.97
N GLY A 863 50.76 -34.05 -9.77
CA GLY A 863 49.84 -34.95 -9.10
C GLY A 863 48.85 -35.67 -10.01
N ASN A 864 49.01 -35.62 -11.33
CA ASN A 864 48.31 -36.57 -12.20
C ASN A 864 48.73 -37.97 -11.82
N SER A 865 47.77 -38.88 -11.73
CA SER A 865 48.05 -40.25 -11.34
C SER A 865 47.28 -41.29 -12.13
N ARG A 866 47.88 -42.47 -12.19
CA ARG A 866 47.23 -43.69 -12.66
C ARG A 866 47.62 -44.82 -11.73
N GLU A 867 46.63 -45.62 -11.36
CA GLU A 867 46.84 -46.82 -10.57
C GLU A 867 46.69 -48.08 -11.41
N MET A 868 47.42 -49.12 -11.02
CA MET A 868 47.24 -50.48 -11.50
C MET A 868 47.25 -51.41 -10.30
N ASN A 869 46.34 -52.38 -10.33
CA ASN A 869 46.21 -53.39 -9.28
C ASN A 869 46.39 -54.77 -9.91
N ILE A 870 47.12 -55.63 -9.22
CA ILE A 870 47.19 -57.06 -9.53
C ILE A 870 46.99 -57.87 -8.26
N LYS A 871 46.55 -59.12 -8.42
CA LYS A 871 46.48 -60.08 -7.34
C LYS A 871 47.83 -60.76 -7.14
N ILE A 872 48.19 -60.97 -5.88
CA ILE A 872 49.31 -61.83 -5.50
C ILE A 872 48.84 -62.79 -4.40
N TYR A 873 49.43 -63.97 -4.36
CA TYR A 873 49.15 -64.96 -3.34
C TYR A 873 50.38 -65.15 -2.46
N ILE A 874 50.19 -65.04 -1.15
CA ILE A 874 51.27 -65.25 -0.18
C ILE A 874 51.05 -66.63 0.45
N ASN A 875 52.05 -67.50 0.37
CA ASN A 875 52.01 -68.85 0.93
C ASN A 875 53.35 -69.18 1.58
N LEU A 876 53.68 -68.44 2.63
CA LEU A 876 54.93 -68.59 3.37
C LEU A 876 54.81 -69.68 4.43
N PRO A 877 55.91 -70.37 4.76
CA PRO A 877 55.98 -71.19 5.96
C PRO A 877 55.52 -70.40 7.21
N ALA A 878 54.83 -71.06 8.14
CA ALA A 878 54.20 -70.43 9.31
C ALA A 878 55.14 -69.51 10.10
N GLY A 879 56.44 -69.83 10.15
CA GLY A 879 57.46 -69.04 10.83
C GLY A 879 57.77 -67.66 10.20
N TYR A 880 57.21 -67.31 9.04
CA TYR A 880 57.33 -65.96 8.45
C TYR A 880 56.07 -65.11 8.66
N ALA A 881 54.89 -65.74 8.75
CA ALA A 881 53.63 -65.07 9.03
C ALA A 881 53.44 -64.84 10.54
N LYS A 882 53.79 -65.83 11.37
CA LYS A 882 53.76 -65.77 12.85
C LYS A 882 55.13 -66.20 13.42
N PRO A 883 56.14 -65.32 13.39
CA PRO A 883 57.54 -65.67 13.66
C PRO A 883 57.88 -65.88 15.15
N VAL A 884 56.99 -65.52 16.06
CA VAL A 884 57.24 -65.61 17.51
C VAL A 884 56.32 -66.64 18.15
N SER A 885 56.89 -67.48 19.03
CA SER A 885 56.15 -68.41 19.87
C SER A 885 56.66 -68.39 21.30
N TRP A 886 55.74 -68.42 22.28
CA TRP A 886 56.10 -68.40 23.70
C TRP A 886 56.69 -69.73 24.16
N ILE A 887 57.84 -69.67 24.83
CA ILE A 887 58.47 -70.81 25.50
C ILE A 887 58.03 -70.84 26.97
N VAL A 888 58.21 -69.72 27.68
CA VAL A 888 57.89 -69.57 29.09
C VAL A 888 57.45 -68.12 29.38
N PRO A 889 56.32 -67.87 30.08
CA PRO A 889 55.37 -68.87 30.55
C PRO A 889 54.59 -69.52 29.40
N THR A 890 53.89 -70.61 29.69
CA THR A 890 52.89 -71.20 28.80
C THR A 890 51.55 -70.50 29.02
N ASP A 891 50.67 -70.49 28.01
CA ASP A 891 49.29 -69.98 28.16
C ASP A 891 48.58 -70.64 29.36
N GLY A 892 47.85 -69.83 30.13
CA GLY A 892 47.12 -70.24 31.34
C GLY A 892 47.97 -70.37 32.61
N LYS A 893 49.26 -70.01 32.61
CA LYS A 893 50.11 -70.13 33.80
C LYS A 893 49.65 -69.20 34.93
N GLU A 894 49.46 -69.76 36.13
CA GLU A 894 49.26 -68.98 37.36
C GLU A 894 50.61 -68.68 38.06
N PHE A 895 50.74 -67.45 38.55
CA PHE A 895 51.86 -66.90 39.31
C PHE A 895 51.38 -66.35 40.65
N TYR A 896 52.23 -66.43 41.68
CA TYR A 896 52.06 -65.67 42.92
C TYR A 896 52.99 -64.46 42.92
N VAL A 897 52.60 -63.33 43.52
CA VAL A 897 53.42 -62.10 43.55
C VAL A 897 54.87 -62.35 44.03
N GLY A 898 55.09 -63.30 44.94
CA GLY A 898 56.44 -63.66 45.42
C GLY A 898 57.31 -64.44 44.42
N GLN A 899 56.81 -64.82 43.24
CA GLN A 899 57.56 -65.54 42.20
C GLN A 899 58.26 -64.62 41.20
N PHE A 900 58.09 -63.30 41.35
CA PHE A 900 58.86 -62.32 40.59
C PHE A 900 60.19 -62.02 41.30
N PRO A 901 61.28 -61.74 40.56
CA PRO A 901 61.34 -61.54 39.11
C PRO A 901 61.30 -62.87 38.31
N PHE A 902 60.67 -62.86 37.14
CA PHE A 902 60.45 -64.04 36.28
C PHE A 902 60.97 -63.80 34.85
N ASN A 903 61.65 -64.78 34.25
CA ASN A 903 62.15 -64.64 32.88
C ASN A 903 61.09 -65.06 31.86
N LEU A 904 60.63 -64.08 31.07
CA LEU A 904 59.88 -64.32 29.84
C LEU A 904 60.84 -64.83 28.78
N LYS A 905 60.47 -65.90 28.07
CA LYS A 905 61.23 -66.47 26.96
C LYS A 905 60.32 -66.76 25.79
N VAL A 906 60.73 -66.32 24.62
CA VAL A 906 60.07 -66.60 23.34
C VAL A 906 61.09 -67.16 22.36
N LYS A 907 60.61 -68.05 21.48
CA LYS A 907 61.33 -68.55 20.31
C LYS A 907 60.99 -67.66 19.12
N ILE A 908 62.00 -67.31 18.35
CA ILE A 908 61.88 -66.51 17.13
C ILE A 908 62.33 -67.37 15.96
N ASP A 909 61.36 -67.80 15.15
CA ASP A 909 61.64 -68.48 13.89
C ASP A 909 62.23 -67.47 12.88
N SER A 910 63.20 -67.92 12.08
CA SER A 910 63.87 -67.07 11.08
C SER A 910 64.43 -65.75 11.65
N TYR A 911 64.99 -65.80 12.87
CA TYR A 911 65.43 -64.64 13.66
C TYR A 911 66.33 -63.63 12.92
N SER A 912 67.09 -64.05 11.90
CA SER A 912 67.94 -63.16 11.10
C SER A 912 67.18 -62.08 10.32
N LEU A 913 65.86 -62.22 10.16
CA LEU A 913 65.01 -61.24 9.45
C LEU A 913 64.45 -60.15 10.37
N PHE A 914 64.73 -60.22 11.67
CA PHE A 914 64.19 -59.32 12.67
C PHE A 914 65.31 -58.58 13.39
N SER A 915 65.08 -57.32 13.72
CA SER A 915 66.06 -56.46 14.39
C SER A 915 65.82 -56.40 15.90
N LYS A 916 64.55 -56.38 16.31
CA LYS A 916 64.14 -56.13 17.69
C LYS A 916 62.83 -56.84 18.01
N ILE A 917 62.66 -57.23 19.27
CA ILE A 917 61.39 -57.71 19.82
C ILE A 917 61.06 -56.95 21.11
N ASP A 918 59.87 -56.37 21.16
CA ASP A 918 59.31 -55.63 22.28
C ASP A 918 58.30 -56.51 23.03
N PHE A 919 58.35 -56.50 24.36
CA PHE A 919 57.43 -57.25 25.21
C PHE A 919 56.42 -56.30 25.85
N TYR A 920 55.18 -56.75 25.94
CA TYR A 920 54.08 -56.02 26.53
C TYR A 920 53.29 -56.92 27.49
N SER A 921 52.74 -56.30 28.52
CA SER A 921 51.69 -56.88 29.36
C SER A 921 50.44 -56.04 29.25
N GLN A 922 49.29 -56.69 29.11
CA GLN A 922 48.00 -56.02 29.16
C GLN A 922 47.14 -56.67 30.24
N LYS A 923 46.85 -55.94 31.32
CA LYS A 923 45.89 -56.39 32.32
C LYS A 923 44.49 -56.30 31.74
N GLN A 924 43.61 -57.26 32.05
CA GLN A 924 42.26 -57.30 31.50
C GLN A 924 41.51 -55.99 31.77
N GLY A 925 41.12 -55.26 30.70
CA GLY A 925 40.42 -53.98 30.79
C GLY A 925 41.32 -52.73 30.84
N GLU A 926 42.64 -52.88 30.79
CA GLU A 926 43.61 -51.78 30.82
C GLU A 926 44.41 -51.67 29.50
N GLU A 927 45.07 -50.53 29.31
CA GLU A 927 46.00 -50.31 28.18
C GLU A 927 47.24 -51.20 28.31
N SER A 928 47.90 -51.46 27.17
CA SER A 928 49.12 -52.27 27.15
C SER A 928 50.31 -51.53 27.75
N VAL A 929 51.00 -52.17 28.69
CA VAL A 929 52.22 -51.67 29.32
C VAL A 929 53.43 -52.29 28.62
N TRP A 930 54.35 -51.46 28.16
CA TRP A 930 55.63 -51.90 27.60
C TRP A 930 56.57 -52.37 28.71
N LEU A 931 57.03 -53.61 28.62
CA LEU A 931 57.88 -54.25 29.62
C LEU A 931 59.37 -54.07 29.32
N GLY A 932 59.71 -53.81 28.06
CA GLY A 932 61.09 -53.70 27.58
C GLY A 932 61.30 -54.44 26.27
N TYR A 933 62.55 -54.45 25.79
CA TYR A 933 62.90 -55.04 24.51
C TYR A 933 64.18 -55.86 24.54
N LYS A 934 64.37 -56.66 23.48
CA LYS A 934 65.63 -57.28 23.12
C LYS A 934 65.94 -57.09 21.66
N GLU A 935 67.22 -56.86 21.36
CA GLU A 935 67.72 -57.03 19.99
C GLU A 935 67.68 -58.52 19.63
N VAL A 936 67.20 -58.82 18.43
CA VAL A 936 67.09 -60.20 17.96
C VAL A 936 68.47 -60.63 17.45
N ARG A 937 69.20 -61.39 18.28
CA ARG A 937 70.56 -61.89 17.97
C ARG A 937 70.63 -63.41 17.82
N GLY A 938 69.52 -64.11 18.05
CA GLY A 938 69.41 -65.56 18.03
C GLY A 938 67.96 -66.03 18.02
N ALA A 939 67.76 -67.35 17.94
CA ALA A 939 66.43 -67.97 17.86
C ALA A 939 65.59 -67.90 19.16
N GLU A 940 66.12 -67.30 20.23
CA GLU A 940 65.40 -67.07 21.48
C GLU A 940 65.65 -65.65 21.98
N ALA A 941 64.61 -65.01 22.51
CA ALA A 941 64.71 -63.75 23.24
C ALA A 941 64.18 -63.95 24.67
N SER A 942 64.89 -63.39 25.65
CA SER A 942 64.52 -63.47 27.06
C SER A 942 64.44 -62.08 27.70
N LEU A 943 63.37 -61.79 28.45
CA LEU A 943 63.21 -60.55 29.20
C LEU A 943 62.89 -60.87 30.67
N LEU A 944 63.62 -60.23 31.60
CA LEU A 944 63.33 -60.36 33.03
C LEU A 944 62.16 -59.44 33.40
N LEU A 945 61.02 -60.05 33.71
CA LEU A 945 59.84 -59.37 34.24
C LEU A 945 60.00 -59.20 35.75
N THR A 946 60.13 -57.96 36.22
CA THR A 946 60.50 -57.65 37.61
C THR A 946 59.34 -57.77 38.59
N GLU A 947 58.13 -57.39 38.18
CA GLU A 947 56.92 -57.43 39.00
C GLU A 947 55.67 -57.34 38.13
N LEU A 948 54.56 -57.90 38.62
CA LEU A 948 53.20 -57.62 38.17
C LEU A 948 52.28 -57.59 39.40
N SER A 949 51.25 -56.74 39.37
CA SER A 949 50.22 -56.73 40.41
C SER A 949 49.23 -57.89 40.22
N GLY A 950 48.37 -58.16 41.22
CA GLY A 950 47.36 -59.21 41.11
C GLY A 950 46.34 -58.94 39.99
N GLY A 951 46.04 -59.95 39.16
CA GLY A 951 45.07 -59.88 38.08
C GLY A 951 45.33 -60.85 36.92
N ASP A 952 44.44 -60.81 35.92
CA ASP A 952 44.55 -61.55 34.66
C ASP A 952 45.24 -60.68 33.60
N TYR A 953 46.29 -61.21 32.95
CA TYR A 953 47.10 -60.50 31.98
C TYR A 953 47.18 -61.26 30.65
N ASN A 954 47.21 -60.53 29.53
CA ASN A 954 47.74 -61.01 28.26
C ASN A 954 49.17 -60.50 28.08
N LEU A 955 50.15 -61.41 28.05
CA LEU A 955 51.52 -61.09 27.67
C LEU A 955 51.69 -61.32 26.17
N TYR A 956 52.17 -60.32 25.45
CA TYR A 956 52.41 -60.44 24.01
C TYR A 956 53.66 -59.67 23.60
N THR A 957 54.17 -59.96 22.41
CA THR A 957 55.31 -59.26 21.83
C THR A 957 54.95 -58.58 20.52
N VAL A 958 55.75 -57.57 20.20
CA VAL A 958 55.77 -56.94 18.88
C VAL A 958 57.18 -57.10 18.36
N ILE A 959 57.34 -57.86 17.28
CA ILE A 959 58.65 -58.05 16.64
C ILE A 959 58.79 -57.13 15.44
N THR A 960 59.94 -56.49 15.32
CA THR A 960 60.26 -55.54 14.25
C THR A 960 61.22 -56.20 13.28
N GLY A 961 60.81 -56.30 12.02
CA GLY A 961 61.63 -56.76 10.91
C GLY A 961 62.84 -55.83 10.66
N THR A 962 63.83 -56.32 9.91
CA THR A 962 64.92 -55.47 9.38
C THR A 962 64.41 -54.41 8.39
N ASN A 963 63.24 -54.64 7.80
CA ASN A 963 62.49 -53.69 6.98
C ASN A 963 61.65 -52.68 7.81
N SER A 964 61.80 -52.65 9.13
CA SER A 964 61.03 -51.81 10.07
C SER A 964 59.52 -52.13 10.17
N ARG A 965 59.01 -53.15 9.48
CA ARG A 965 57.63 -53.64 9.65
C ARG A 965 57.50 -54.31 11.01
N THR A 966 56.43 -54.03 11.74
CA THR A 966 56.15 -54.64 13.04
C THR A 966 55.08 -55.72 12.91
N ILE A 967 55.27 -56.81 13.64
CA ILE A 967 54.32 -57.93 13.71
C ILE A 967 53.96 -58.10 15.17
N ARG A 968 52.67 -57.93 15.50
CA ARG A 968 52.14 -58.20 16.84
C ARG A 968 51.63 -59.63 16.89
N GLU A 969 52.07 -60.39 17.87
CA GLU A 969 51.52 -61.73 18.11
C GLU A 969 50.25 -61.70 18.99
N ASP A 970 49.48 -62.79 18.95
CA ASP A 970 48.22 -62.92 19.68
C ASP A 970 48.41 -62.90 21.22
N GLY A 971 49.59 -63.31 21.70
CA GLY A 971 49.96 -63.35 23.11
C GLY A 971 49.54 -64.61 23.86
N ILE A 972 49.84 -64.66 25.14
CA ILE A 972 49.45 -65.70 26.10
C ILE A 972 48.83 -65.10 27.34
N ARG A 973 47.86 -65.80 27.93
CA ARG A 973 47.18 -65.39 29.14
C ARG A 973 47.89 -65.95 30.36
N ILE A 974 48.06 -65.13 31.39
CA ILE A 974 48.56 -65.55 32.70
C ILE A 974 47.70 -64.93 33.80
N LYS A 975 47.74 -65.51 35.00
CA LYS A 975 47.06 -64.98 36.18
C LYS A 975 48.05 -64.78 37.32
N VAL A 976 48.04 -63.60 37.94
CA VAL A 976 48.88 -63.27 39.10
C VAL A 976 47.99 -63.18 40.35
N ARG A 977 48.30 -63.96 41.38
CA ARG A 977 47.58 -64.02 42.66
C ARG A 977 48.37 -63.41 43.81
#